data_AF-A0A9P1FRL8-F1
#
_entry.id   AF-A0A9P1FRL8-F1
#
_cell.length_a   1.000
_cell.length_b   1.000
_cell.length_c   1.000
_cell.angle_alpha   90.00
_cell.angle_beta   90.00
_cell.angle_gamma   90.00
#
_symmetry.space_group_name_H-M   'P 1'
#
loop_
_entity.id
_entity.type
_entity.pdbx_description
1 polymer ?
#
loop_
_entity_poly.entity_id
_entity_poly.type
_entity_poly.pdbx_seq_one_letter_code
_entity_poly.pdbx_strand_id
1 'polypeptide(L)'
;MTAMTCRRDHRDGRFRTRLRVGRLLLLAFIAFMVRLVAFAFSQTFTAFVPSKFKVAPPDAKHAKRSLRATLSEAVVDETGFETEQPVLKSQGPPSGPGDVKKVNIDRLGERILADYSIGTAQTLPLRGVLGGSVYARSLRKQLISCSKDARSVIIFGEPGTKKDMLAFLIHFHRRKGQLLFVDSGTVSSLGVRIFGRPKVDGLLDLDKEGTLIFNNVHRLNKQLLPALVELAQNGTYWSRKFQETRKSKLKIILIAEDQFEELSSIKAAVRIKVPALRVRRADIESMVKYQLRILSRTYGKQVPRVEPEALKRLQAYDYPNNVQELFSLIDNAWAHLSDGSSLTAEMLWTAQSPSKLDTFKVNLLDAYPGLRKFLQSNWLERLNHGFTKYVFAALVILLFISPQSRDANFGLNIFWAWWWPGILLTYPVLGRFWCAVCPFMIYGEIVQRWRIADGAVMQKWPQSVEKYGAWFLYVLFFGILMWEELWVLEDTAYLSSCLLLLITLGAMVGSWFFERRIWCRHLCPIGGMNGLYAKLAVTELRAQNGQCKAVCNTFHCYKGGPAEGEGQETDGCPLYSHPANLKDNKNCVLCFTCLRACPHRNVQLNLRAPGVDFGFPFLFPIPGTKTAAQHDPSFPELALLFLLLGAVFCHHLEDMVLQFGQSPNVLANFESHALIACLALLFPGVLVYAADRLMRQLCTIFTQDRIPPNDFLQLAYSYLPLTWLASLAHYLQLGLVEAGQVLPVAARTGAYFVSQLGFVSTASWLQTDVAAKLPSVSFAPEVVAFLQSVTLILAAVFSLQKLNKLGGGNVPYLWIHQLVILALTWELWQIL
;
A
#
# COMPACT_ATOMS: atom_id res chain seq x y z
N MET A 1 20.26 -36.85 -11.46
CA MET A 1 20.27 -35.63 -10.62
C MET A 1 21.67 -35.02 -10.40
N THR A 2 22.75 -35.61 -10.91
CA THR A 2 24.14 -35.17 -10.61
C THR A 2 24.80 -34.29 -11.68
N ALA A 3 24.15 -34.05 -12.83
CA ALA A 3 24.70 -33.22 -13.91
C ALA A 3 24.24 -31.74 -13.89
N MET A 4 23.25 -31.38 -13.08
CA MET A 4 22.76 -29.99 -12.97
C MET A 4 23.45 -29.15 -11.89
N THR A 5 24.15 -29.78 -10.95
CA THR A 5 24.88 -29.09 -9.87
C THR A 5 26.20 -28.48 -10.37
N CYS A 6 26.92 -29.16 -11.28
CA CYS A 6 28.22 -28.68 -11.77
C CYS A 6 28.11 -27.45 -12.71
N ARG A 7 26.94 -27.25 -13.37
CA ARG A 7 26.71 -26.07 -14.24
C ARG A 7 26.29 -24.80 -13.48
N ARG A 8 25.98 -24.91 -12.18
CA ARG A 8 25.57 -23.80 -11.29
C ARG A 8 26.79 -23.08 -10.70
N ASP A 9 27.80 -23.82 -10.23
CA ASP A 9 29.02 -23.26 -9.63
C ASP A 9 29.85 -22.40 -10.59
N HIS A 10 29.94 -22.78 -11.88
CA HIS A 10 30.69 -21.99 -12.86
C HIS A 10 30.01 -20.66 -13.27
N ARG A 11 28.68 -20.54 -13.10
CA ARG A 11 27.94 -19.27 -13.29
C ARG A 11 28.06 -18.37 -12.06
N ASP A 12 28.01 -18.95 -10.86
CA ASP A 12 28.14 -18.21 -9.60
C ASP A 12 29.53 -17.63 -9.39
N GLY A 13 30.59 -18.30 -9.86
CA GLY A 13 31.96 -17.77 -9.85
C GLY A 13 32.13 -16.51 -10.71
N ARG A 14 31.64 -16.53 -11.97
CA ARG A 14 31.67 -15.35 -12.87
C ARG A 14 30.75 -14.22 -12.40
N PHE A 15 29.64 -14.54 -11.75
CA PHE A 15 28.74 -13.56 -11.14
C PHE A 15 29.38 -12.88 -9.92
N ARG A 16 30.05 -13.64 -9.05
CA ARG A 16 30.80 -13.10 -7.88
C ARG A 16 31.97 -12.20 -8.29
N THR A 17 32.72 -12.53 -9.34
CA THR A 17 33.82 -11.67 -9.81
C THR A 17 33.30 -10.36 -10.45
N ARG A 18 32.19 -10.43 -11.22
CA ARG A 18 31.49 -9.22 -11.72
C ARG A 18 30.92 -8.37 -10.59
N LEU A 19 30.40 -8.99 -9.52
CA LEU A 19 29.96 -8.28 -8.32
C LEU A 19 31.11 -7.59 -7.58
N ARG A 20 32.30 -8.21 -7.50
CA ARG A 20 33.47 -7.59 -6.85
C ARG A 20 34.01 -6.38 -7.61
N VAL A 21 34.07 -6.45 -8.94
CA VAL A 21 34.45 -5.30 -9.78
C VAL A 21 33.38 -4.20 -9.70
N GLY A 22 32.10 -4.58 -9.74
CA GLY A 22 30.97 -3.66 -9.52
C GLY A 22 30.98 -2.99 -8.14
N ARG A 23 31.38 -3.73 -7.09
CA ARG A 23 31.55 -3.23 -5.71
C ARG A 23 32.65 -2.18 -5.62
N LEU A 24 33.81 -2.42 -6.24
CA LEU A 24 34.91 -1.45 -6.27
C LEU A 24 34.53 -0.19 -7.05
N LEU A 25 33.88 -0.34 -8.21
CA LEU A 25 33.41 0.78 -9.02
C LEU A 25 32.30 1.58 -8.34
N LEU A 26 31.36 0.92 -7.64
CA LEU A 26 30.29 1.60 -6.93
C LEU A 26 30.78 2.24 -5.62
N LEU A 27 31.72 1.64 -4.89
CA LEU A 27 32.35 2.28 -3.73
C LEU A 27 33.21 3.47 -4.16
N ALA A 28 33.93 3.35 -5.28
CA ALA A 28 34.64 4.48 -5.89
C ALA A 28 33.65 5.56 -6.34
N PHE A 29 32.52 5.19 -6.93
CA PHE A 29 31.46 6.13 -7.32
C PHE A 29 30.80 6.79 -6.11
N ILE A 30 30.44 6.05 -5.06
CA ILE A 30 29.87 6.61 -3.82
C ILE A 30 30.89 7.51 -3.14
N ALA A 31 32.16 7.09 -3.02
CA ALA A 31 33.21 7.92 -2.44
C ALA A 31 33.49 9.17 -3.28
N PHE A 32 33.45 9.05 -4.61
CA PHE A 32 33.52 10.17 -5.54
C PHE A 32 32.34 11.11 -5.34
N MET A 33 31.12 10.60 -5.27
CA MET A 33 29.89 11.39 -5.09
C MET A 33 29.84 12.07 -3.73
N VAL A 34 30.27 11.39 -2.65
CA VAL A 34 30.40 12.00 -1.31
C VAL A 34 31.46 13.09 -1.32
N ARG A 35 32.60 12.88 -1.98
CA ARG A 35 33.62 13.93 -2.15
C ARG A 35 33.14 15.08 -3.02
N LEU A 36 32.37 14.81 -4.07
CA LEU A 36 31.80 15.81 -4.97
C LEU A 36 30.73 16.64 -4.28
N VAL A 37 29.83 16.01 -3.51
CA VAL A 37 28.84 16.68 -2.66
C VAL A 37 29.51 17.47 -1.55
N ALA A 38 30.55 16.93 -0.91
CA ALA A 38 31.33 17.67 0.09
C ALA A 38 32.10 18.85 -0.51
N PHE A 39 32.61 18.71 -1.74
CA PHE A 39 33.24 19.80 -2.49
C PHE A 39 32.21 20.85 -2.91
N ALA A 40 31.03 20.45 -3.39
CA ALA A 40 29.93 21.34 -3.70
C ALA A 40 29.47 22.11 -2.47
N PHE A 41 29.24 21.41 -1.35
CA PHE A 41 28.94 22.02 -0.05
C PHE A 41 30.06 22.94 0.42
N SER A 42 31.33 22.59 0.22
CA SER A 42 32.46 23.45 0.54
C SER A 42 32.48 24.73 -0.29
N GLN A 43 32.10 24.66 -1.57
CA GLN A 43 32.03 25.81 -2.48
C GLN A 43 30.86 26.74 -2.10
N THR A 44 29.69 26.20 -1.74
CA THR A 44 28.58 26.98 -1.17
C THR A 44 28.89 27.51 0.23
N PHE A 45 29.64 26.77 1.06
CA PHE A 45 30.06 27.25 2.39
C PHE A 45 31.12 28.36 2.32
N THR A 46 32.02 28.33 1.32
CA THR A 46 32.97 29.44 1.09
C THR A 46 32.29 30.71 0.62
N ALA A 47 31.08 30.63 0.04
CA ALA A 47 30.23 31.78 -0.25
C ALA A 47 29.45 32.29 0.98
N PHE A 48 29.47 31.53 2.09
CA PHE A 48 28.65 31.78 3.29
C PHE A 48 29.31 32.67 4.34
N VAL A 49 30.58 33.08 4.14
CA VAL A 49 31.35 33.84 5.16
C VAL A 49 31.92 35.14 4.56
N PRO A 50 31.43 36.32 4.97
CA PRO A 50 32.04 37.58 4.56
C PRO A 50 33.46 37.70 5.13
N SER A 51 34.34 38.37 4.37
CA SER A 51 35.80 38.43 4.55
C SER A 51 36.33 38.95 5.91
N LYS A 52 35.45 39.33 6.84
CA LYS A 52 35.80 39.89 8.16
C LYS A 52 35.97 38.87 9.30
N PHE A 53 35.72 37.58 9.07
CA PHE A 53 35.99 36.52 10.06
C PHE A 53 36.96 35.45 9.53
N LYS A 54 38.22 35.83 9.28
CA LYS A 54 39.34 34.88 9.17
C LYS A 54 39.95 34.68 10.56
N VAL A 55 39.50 33.66 11.28
CA VAL A 55 40.23 33.14 12.45
C VAL A 55 41.19 32.06 11.94
N ALA A 56 42.46 32.14 12.34
CA ALA A 56 43.49 31.16 12.00
C ALA A 56 43.08 29.75 12.45
N PRO A 57 43.44 28.69 11.70
CA PRO A 57 43.03 27.33 12.04
C PRO A 57 43.65 26.90 13.39
N PRO A 58 42.88 26.27 14.31
CA PRO A 58 43.44 25.80 15.56
C PRO A 58 44.25 24.51 15.34
N ASP A 59 45.36 24.40 16.05
CA ASP A 59 46.27 23.26 16.02
C ASP A 59 45.55 21.91 16.25
N ALA A 60 45.74 21.00 15.29
CA ALA A 60 45.13 19.67 15.21
C ALA A 60 45.47 18.71 16.39
N LYS A 61 46.25 19.17 17.38
CA LYS A 61 46.62 18.39 18.57
C LYS A 61 45.65 18.54 19.75
N HIS A 62 44.87 19.62 19.84
CA HIS A 62 43.98 19.85 20.99
C HIS A 62 42.60 19.18 20.86
N ALA A 63 42.05 19.05 19.65
CA ALA A 63 40.73 18.44 19.42
C ALA A 63 40.70 16.91 19.62
N LYS A 64 41.86 16.23 19.51
CA LYS A 64 41.97 14.79 19.78
C LYS A 64 41.99 14.44 21.28
N ARG A 65 42.21 15.42 22.16
CA ARG A 65 42.27 15.20 23.61
C ARG A 65 40.92 15.38 24.30
N SER A 66 40.06 16.30 23.84
CA SER A 66 38.73 16.47 24.43
C SER A 66 37.76 15.36 24.03
N LEU A 67 37.79 14.88 22.78
CA LEU A 67 36.89 13.81 22.30
C LEU A 67 37.19 12.44 22.94
N ARG A 68 38.41 12.23 23.45
CA ARG A 68 38.80 11.01 24.17
C ARG A 68 38.42 11.04 25.65
N ALA A 69 38.25 12.23 26.24
CA ALA A 69 37.83 12.39 27.64
C ALA A 69 36.31 12.26 27.81
N THR A 70 35.52 12.65 26.79
CA THR A 70 34.05 12.55 26.86
C THR A 70 33.49 11.16 26.51
N LEU A 71 34.32 10.27 25.96
CA LEU A 71 33.93 8.90 25.57
C LEU A 71 34.31 7.83 26.61
N SER A 72 34.93 8.21 27.74
CA SER A 72 35.33 7.27 28.81
C SER A 72 34.44 7.28 30.06
N GLU A 73 33.40 8.12 30.12
CA GLU A 73 32.49 8.22 31.29
C GLU A 73 31.08 7.63 31.07
N ALA A 74 30.82 6.96 29.94
CA ALA A 74 29.48 6.43 29.62
C ALA A 74 29.37 4.89 29.65
N VAL A 75 30.22 4.21 30.42
CA VAL A 75 30.12 2.77 30.67
C VAL A 75 30.25 2.54 32.17
N VAL A 76 29.11 2.38 32.85
CA VAL A 76 28.82 1.61 34.10
C VAL A 76 27.54 2.19 34.71
N ASP A 77 26.43 1.47 34.56
CA ASP A 77 25.43 1.14 35.61
C ASP A 77 24.14 0.65 34.96
N GLU A 78 24.05 -0.67 34.76
CA GLU A 78 22.78 -1.38 34.63
C GLU A 78 22.53 -2.17 35.92
N THR A 79 21.76 -1.61 36.86
CA THR A 79 20.97 -2.40 37.81
C THR A 79 19.73 -1.64 38.28
N GLY A 80 18.56 -2.26 38.06
CA GLY A 80 17.37 -2.13 38.93
C GLY A 80 16.30 -1.12 38.49
N PHE A 81 15.19 -1.61 37.93
CA PHE A 81 13.86 -1.49 38.55
C PHE A 81 12.84 -2.34 37.76
N GLU A 82 12.24 -3.28 38.48
CA GLU A 82 11.21 -4.20 38.03
C GLU A 82 9.85 -3.50 37.90
N THR A 83 9.07 -3.87 36.88
CA THR A 83 7.60 -3.73 36.90
C THR A 83 6.98 -5.08 36.60
N GLU A 84 6.14 -5.51 37.54
CA GLU A 84 5.29 -6.69 37.55
C GLU A 84 4.34 -6.77 36.34
N GLN A 85 4.17 -7.97 35.77
CA GLN A 85 2.88 -8.64 35.52
C GLN A 85 3.09 -10.05 34.89
N PRO A 86 2.16 -11.00 35.09
CA PRO A 86 2.49 -12.40 35.33
C PRO A 86 2.59 -13.23 34.04
N VAL A 87 3.70 -13.96 33.90
CA VAL A 87 3.86 -15.01 32.88
C VAL A 87 3.95 -16.36 33.60
N LEU A 88 3.07 -17.29 33.20
CA LEU A 88 3.05 -18.67 33.67
C LEU A 88 4.43 -19.32 33.51
N LYS A 89 4.96 -19.82 34.63
CA LYS A 89 6.21 -20.58 34.74
C LYS A 89 6.18 -21.81 33.82
N SER A 90 7.14 -21.90 32.91
CA SER A 90 7.58 -23.17 32.32
C SER A 90 8.91 -23.57 32.98
N GLN A 91 8.95 -24.75 33.58
CA GLN A 91 10.13 -25.29 34.25
C GLN A 91 11.15 -25.81 33.22
N GLY A 92 12.42 -25.47 33.43
CA GLY A 92 13.57 -25.97 32.68
C GLY A 92 13.90 -27.45 32.94
N PRO A 93 14.95 -27.99 32.28
CA PRO A 93 15.20 -29.42 32.17
C PRO A 93 15.97 -29.96 33.39
N PRO A 94 15.75 -31.22 33.83
CA PRO A 94 16.62 -31.85 34.81
C PRO A 94 17.76 -32.62 34.14
N SER A 95 18.90 -32.59 34.83
CA SER A 95 20.15 -33.27 34.60
C SER A 95 20.15 -34.72 35.12
N GLY A 96 20.94 -35.58 34.46
CA GLY A 96 21.60 -36.74 35.07
C GLY A 96 20.79 -38.04 35.24
N PRO A 97 21.44 -39.23 35.17
CA PRO A 97 20.81 -40.49 34.79
C PRO A 97 20.30 -41.28 36.01
N GLY A 98 19.03 -41.66 35.99
CA GLY A 98 18.45 -42.55 37.00
C GLY A 98 16.94 -42.69 36.79
N ASP A 99 16.48 -43.92 36.68
CA ASP A 99 15.09 -44.38 36.62
C ASP A 99 14.25 -43.96 35.42
N VAL A 100 14.13 -44.91 34.48
CA VAL A 100 13.06 -44.99 33.49
C VAL A 100 11.72 -45.08 34.22
N LYS A 101 11.14 -43.93 34.58
CA LYS A 101 9.73 -43.85 34.98
C LYS A 101 8.88 -44.28 33.78
N LYS A 102 8.25 -45.46 33.90
CA LYS A 102 7.15 -45.92 33.03
C LYS A 102 6.16 -44.75 32.88
N VAL A 103 6.16 -44.10 31.73
CA VAL A 103 5.13 -43.13 31.36
C VAL A 103 3.82 -43.91 31.36
N ASN A 104 2.90 -43.52 32.24
CA ASN A 104 1.60 -44.16 32.34
C ASN A 104 0.85 -43.93 31.02
N ILE A 105 0.76 -44.97 30.19
CA ILE A 105 0.28 -44.94 28.80
C ILE A 105 -1.13 -44.37 28.72
N ASP A 106 -1.94 -44.56 29.76
CA ASP A 106 -3.31 -44.06 29.85
C ASP A 106 -3.39 -42.52 29.81
N ARG A 107 -2.45 -41.81 30.43
CA ARG A 107 -2.43 -40.33 30.42
C ARG A 107 -2.01 -39.74 29.08
N LEU A 108 -1.24 -40.48 28.27
CA LEU A 108 -0.82 -40.01 26.94
C LEU A 108 -1.97 -40.13 25.94
N GLY A 109 -2.76 -41.21 26.03
CA GLY A 109 -3.99 -41.38 25.26
C GLY A 109 -5.02 -40.29 25.56
N GLU A 110 -5.21 -39.94 26.83
CA GLU A 110 -6.09 -38.84 27.24
C GLU A 110 -5.65 -37.47 26.70
N ARG A 111 -4.34 -37.18 26.65
CA ARG A 111 -3.82 -35.94 26.06
C ARG A 111 -4.04 -35.86 24.55
N ILE A 112 -3.83 -36.96 23.83
CA ILE A 112 -4.09 -37.02 22.38
C ILE A 112 -5.60 -36.83 22.11
N LEU A 113 -6.47 -37.42 22.92
CA LEU A 113 -7.91 -37.23 22.80
C LEU A 113 -8.34 -35.80 23.13
N ALA A 114 -7.73 -35.17 24.14
CA ALA A 114 -8.01 -33.77 24.49
C ALA A 114 -7.74 -32.81 23.32
N ASP A 115 -6.61 -32.99 22.61
CA ASP A 115 -6.22 -32.16 21.45
C ASP A 115 -7.23 -32.21 20.28
N TYR A 116 -7.99 -33.30 20.15
CA TYR A 116 -8.91 -33.57 19.04
C TYR A 116 -10.39 -33.62 19.44
N SER A 117 -10.68 -33.60 20.74
CA SER A 117 -12.02 -33.51 21.27
C SER A 117 -12.50 -32.06 21.25
N ILE A 118 -13.72 -31.84 20.76
CA ILE A 118 -14.31 -30.51 20.76
C ILE A 118 -14.74 -30.20 22.20
N GLY A 119 -13.99 -29.33 22.87
CA GLY A 119 -14.43 -28.72 24.13
C GLY A 119 -15.75 -27.98 23.89
N THR A 120 -16.70 -28.12 24.81
CA THR A 120 -18.05 -27.54 24.78
C THR A 120 -18.09 -26.00 24.62
N ALA A 121 -16.95 -25.32 24.63
CA ALA A 121 -16.82 -23.86 24.56
C ALA A 121 -16.60 -23.28 23.13
N GLN A 122 -16.37 -24.08 22.09
CA GLN A 122 -16.17 -23.55 20.73
C GLN A 122 -17.39 -23.78 19.83
N THR A 123 -18.15 -22.71 19.59
CA THR A 123 -19.34 -22.60 18.71
C THR A 123 -20.46 -23.61 18.97
N LEU A 124 -21.59 -23.14 19.50
CA LEU A 124 -22.81 -23.96 19.57
C LEU A 124 -23.13 -24.52 18.17
N PRO A 125 -23.26 -25.85 18.00
CA PRO A 125 -23.64 -26.41 16.72
C PRO A 125 -25.02 -25.89 16.32
N LEU A 126 -25.19 -25.64 15.02
CA LEU A 126 -26.52 -25.43 14.42
C LEU A 126 -27.48 -26.49 14.96
N ARG A 127 -28.65 -26.09 15.49
CA ARG A 127 -29.63 -27.04 16.07
C ARG A 127 -30.28 -27.96 15.02
N GLY A 128 -29.97 -27.76 13.74
CA GLY A 128 -30.43 -28.57 12.62
C GLY A 128 -30.17 -27.88 11.28
N VAL A 129 -30.57 -28.54 10.18
CA VAL A 129 -30.61 -27.92 8.85
C VAL A 129 -31.70 -26.85 8.85
N LEU A 130 -31.32 -25.60 8.60
CA LEU A 130 -32.24 -24.45 8.57
C LEU A 130 -32.99 -24.36 7.24
N GLY A 131 -34.24 -23.90 7.30
CA GLY A 131 -35.06 -23.63 6.13
C GLY A 131 -36.05 -24.74 5.74
N GLY A 132 -36.96 -24.38 4.83
CA GLY A 132 -38.08 -25.19 4.36
C GLY A 132 -38.00 -25.59 2.88
N SER A 133 -36.97 -25.14 2.16
CA SER A 133 -36.77 -25.45 0.75
C SER A 133 -36.73 -26.96 0.50
N VAL A 134 -37.02 -27.36 -0.74
CA VAL A 134 -36.90 -28.76 -1.18
C VAL A 134 -35.49 -29.30 -0.89
N TYR A 135 -34.47 -28.46 -1.11
CA TYR A 135 -33.07 -28.76 -0.83
C TYR A 135 -32.80 -28.98 0.66
N ALA A 136 -33.28 -28.09 1.54
CA ALA A 136 -33.11 -28.24 2.99
C ALA A 136 -33.84 -29.48 3.54
N ARG A 137 -35.06 -29.76 3.05
CA ARG A 137 -35.81 -30.98 3.41
C ARG A 137 -35.11 -32.25 2.96
N SER A 138 -34.60 -32.28 1.73
CA SER A 138 -33.84 -33.41 1.19
C SER A 138 -32.56 -33.65 2.00
N LEU A 139 -31.78 -32.59 2.25
CA LEU A 139 -30.55 -32.65 3.04
C LEU A 139 -30.82 -33.18 4.46
N ARG A 140 -31.89 -32.70 5.12
CA ARG A 140 -32.28 -33.18 6.46
C ARG A 140 -32.59 -34.69 6.47
N LYS A 141 -33.33 -35.18 5.47
CA LYS A 141 -33.63 -36.62 5.32
C LYS A 141 -32.34 -37.43 5.10
N GLN A 142 -31.43 -36.95 4.25
CA GLN A 142 -30.15 -37.60 3.99
C GLN A 142 -29.30 -37.69 5.26
N LEU A 143 -29.19 -36.61 6.05
CA LEU A 143 -28.41 -36.62 7.30
C LEU A 143 -28.96 -37.62 8.33
N ILE A 144 -30.28 -37.72 8.48
CA ILE A 144 -30.93 -38.68 9.40
C ILE A 144 -30.73 -40.13 8.92
N SER A 145 -30.83 -40.37 7.61
CA SER A 145 -30.52 -41.69 7.04
C SER A 145 -29.05 -42.05 7.28
N CYS A 146 -28.15 -41.10 7.02
CA CYS A 146 -26.71 -41.28 7.22
C CYS A 146 -26.34 -41.49 8.69
N SER A 147 -27.03 -40.89 9.65
CA SER A 147 -26.71 -41.09 11.07
C SER A 147 -26.98 -42.53 11.55
N LYS A 148 -27.93 -43.23 10.91
CA LYS A 148 -28.27 -44.63 11.20
C LYS A 148 -27.35 -45.63 10.47
N ASP A 149 -26.78 -45.22 9.34
CA ASP A 149 -25.86 -46.04 8.54
C ASP A 149 -24.50 -46.19 9.23
N ALA A 150 -23.86 -47.35 9.14
CA ALA A 150 -22.52 -47.59 9.66
C ALA A 150 -21.41 -47.14 8.69
N ARG A 151 -21.73 -46.98 7.39
CA ARG A 151 -20.77 -46.60 6.35
C ARG A 151 -20.21 -45.19 6.56
N SER A 152 -19.02 -44.97 6.03
CA SER A 152 -18.36 -43.65 5.99
C SER A 152 -19.18 -42.66 5.18
N VAL A 153 -19.08 -41.37 5.52
CA VAL A 153 -19.85 -40.31 4.86
C VAL A 153 -18.89 -39.29 4.24
N ILE A 154 -19.14 -38.90 2.99
CA ILE A 154 -18.41 -37.83 2.31
C ILE A 154 -19.37 -36.65 2.13
N ILE A 155 -19.03 -35.50 2.71
CA ILE A 155 -19.77 -34.24 2.59
C ILE A 155 -18.97 -33.31 1.69
N PHE A 156 -19.55 -32.89 0.57
CA PHE A 156 -18.89 -31.98 -0.36
C PHE A 156 -19.83 -30.86 -0.80
N GLY A 157 -19.24 -29.74 -1.24
CA GLY A 157 -19.97 -28.57 -1.69
C GLY A 157 -19.14 -27.32 -1.48
N GLU A 158 -19.60 -26.21 -2.04
CA GLU A 158 -18.85 -24.95 -2.09
C GLU A 158 -18.34 -24.44 -0.73
N PRO A 159 -17.26 -23.62 -0.72
CA PRO A 159 -16.77 -22.99 0.49
C PRO A 159 -17.87 -22.18 1.21
N GLY A 160 -17.77 -22.11 2.54
CA GLY A 160 -18.70 -21.33 3.37
C GLY A 160 -20.10 -21.93 3.57
N THR A 161 -20.36 -23.16 3.13
CA THR A 161 -21.66 -23.86 3.31
C THR A 161 -21.88 -24.49 4.70
N LYS A 162 -20.93 -24.31 5.63
CA LYS A 162 -20.96 -24.89 7.00
C LYS A 162 -21.07 -26.42 7.03
N LYS A 163 -20.24 -27.10 6.22
CA LYS A 163 -20.22 -28.57 6.08
C LYS A 163 -19.80 -29.29 7.37
N ASP A 164 -18.89 -28.68 8.12
CA ASP A 164 -18.46 -29.06 9.46
C ASP A 164 -19.65 -29.22 10.43
N MET A 165 -20.56 -28.25 10.42
CA MET A 165 -21.77 -28.30 11.25
C MET A 165 -22.71 -29.43 10.85
N LEU A 166 -22.79 -29.76 9.55
CA LEU A 166 -23.57 -30.91 9.09
C LEU A 166 -22.96 -32.23 9.54
N ALA A 167 -21.62 -32.35 9.55
CA ALA A 167 -20.93 -33.52 10.08
C ALA A 167 -21.19 -33.69 11.59
N PHE A 168 -21.20 -32.59 12.35
CA PHE A 168 -21.59 -32.60 13.77
C PHE A 168 -23.03 -33.07 13.96
N LEU A 169 -23.97 -32.60 13.13
CA LEU A 169 -25.36 -33.05 13.18
C LEU A 169 -25.51 -34.57 12.98
N ILE A 170 -24.74 -35.17 12.07
CA ILE A 170 -24.74 -36.64 11.88
C ILE A 170 -24.31 -37.35 13.16
N HIS A 171 -23.24 -36.87 13.81
CA HIS A 171 -22.76 -37.44 15.06
C HIS A 171 -23.78 -37.30 16.20
N PHE A 172 -24.29 -36.08 16.43
CA PHE A 172 -25.24 -35.80 17.51
C PHE A 172 -26.59 -36.51 17.32
N HIS A 173 -26.98 -36.85 16.09
CA HIS A 173 -28.16 -37.67 15.83
C HIS A 173 -27.91 -39.16 16.06
N ARG A 174 -26.68 -39.63 15.84
CA ARG A 174 -26.25 -41.01 16.14
C ARG A 174 -26.12 -41.25 17.65
N ARG A 175 -25.73 -40.23 18.44
CA ARG A 175 -25.53 -40.28 19.91
C ARG A 175 -24.65 -41.44 20.40
N LYS A 176 -23.57 -41.77 19.66
CA LYS A 176 -22.64 -42.84 20.03
C LYS A 176 -21.20 -42.36 20.07
N GLY A 177 -20.57 -42.58 21.23
CA GLY A 177 -19.14 -42.41 21.44
C GLY A 177 -18.65 -40.96 21.37
N GLN A 178 -17.34 -40.79 21.28
CA GLN A 178 -16.70 -39.47 21.25
C GLN A 178 -16.73 -38.84 19.85
N LEU A 179 -16.69 -37.51 19.80
CA LEU A 179 -16.53 -36.73 18.57
C LEU A 179 -15.08 -36.28 18.46
N LEU A 180 -14.39 -36.74 17.42
CA LEU A 180 -13.01 -36.38 17.12
C LEU A 180 -13.00 -35.55 15.83
N PHE A 181 -12.41 -34.36 15.87
CA PHE A 181 -12.34 -33.45 14.74
C PHE A 181 -10.90 -33.16 14.36
N VAL A 182 -10.55 -33.38 13.10
CA VAL A 182 -9.19 -33.19 12.57
C VAL A 182 -9.27 -32.30 11.34
N ASP A 183 -8.58 -31.16 11.37
CA ASP A 183 -8.35 -30.37 10.16
C ASP A 183 -7.15 -30.93 9.38
N SER A 184 -7.40 -31.43 8.17
CA SER A 184 -6.41 -32.15 7.36
C SER A 184 -5.18 -31.30 7.02
N GLY A 185 -5.31 -29.96 7.00
CA GLY A 185 -4.18 -29.06 6.76
C GLY A 185 -3.18 -28.98 7.92
N THR A 186 -3.57 -29.39 9.13
CA THR A 186 -2.71 -29.38 10.32
C THR A 186 -2.01 -30.72 10.57
N VAL A 187 -2.33 -31.72 9.74
CA VAL A 187 -1.77 -33.07 9.85
C VAL A 187 -0.36 -33.08 9.26
N SER A 188 0.63 -33.45 10.08
CA SER A 188 2.01 -33.64 9.62
C SER A 188 2.08 -34.58 8.41
N SER A 189 3.06 -34.39 7.51
CA SER A 189 3.27 -35.25 6.33
C SER A 189 3.32 -36.76 6.66
N LEU A 190 3.86 -37.09 7.84
CA LEU A 190 3.98 -38.46 8.30
C LEU A 190 2.71 -38.99 9.01
N GLY A 191 1.69 -38.17 9.27
CA GLY A 191 0.44 -38.60 9.90
C GLY A 191 0.59 -39.18 11.31
N VAL A 192 1.66 -38.82 12.04
CA VAL A 192 2.07 -39.46 13.31
C VAL A 192 0.97 -39.43 14.36
N ARG A 193 0.25 -38.32 14.47
CA ARG A 193 -0.82 -38.15 15.46
C ARG A 193 -2.06 -39.01 15.16
N ILE A 194 -2.26 -39.43 13.91
CA ILE A 194 -3.45 -40.20 13.49
C ILE A 194 -3.14 -41.70 13.47
N PHE A 195 -2.03 -42.08 12.81
CA PHE A 195 -1.63 -43.47 12.59
C PHE A 195 -0.53 -43.98 13.53
N GLY A 196 0.02 -43.10 14.39
CA GLY A 196 1.04 -43.45 15.37
C GLY A 196 2.46 -43.55 14.79
N ARG A 197 3.37 -44.04 15.64
CA ARG A 197 4.74 -44.50 15.35
C ARG A 197 5.03 -45.74 16.22
N PRO A 198 6.07 -46.52 15.94
CA PRO A 198 6.41 -47.72 16.72
C PRO A 198 6.44 -47.54 18.26
N LYS A 199 6.73 -46.33 18.74
CA LYS A 199 6.79 -45.98 20.18
C LYS A 199 5.71 -44.99 20.64
N VAL A 200 4.80 -44.56 19.76
CA VAL A 200 3.81 -43.51 20.05
C VAL A 200 2.45 -43.93 19.50
N ASP A 201 1.45 -44.00 20.37
CA ASP A 201 0.07 -44.31 19.99
C ASP A 201 -0.49 -43.27 19.01
N GLY A 202 -1.12 -43.74 17.93
CA GLY A 202 -1.95 -42.91 17.06
C GLY A 202 -3.36 -42.77 17.60
N LEU A 203 -4.09 -41.74 17.15
CA LEU A 203 -5.50 -41.55 17.49
C LEU A 203 -6.37 -42.79 17.21
N LEU A 204 -6.08 -43.52 16.13
CA LEU A 204 -6.79 -44.74 15.77
C LEU A 204 -6.44 -45.94 16.65
N ASP A 205 -5.28 -45.94 17.31
CA ASP A 205 -4.81 -47.04 18.17
C ASP A 205 -5.54 -47.08 19.53
N LEU A 206 -6.19 -45.98 19.93
CA LEU A 206 -6.84 -45.79 21.24
C LEU A 206 -8.17 -46.56 21.41
N ASP A 207 -8.58 -47.36 20.42
CA ASP A 207 -9.77 -48.24 20.39
C ASP A 207 -11.06 -47.60 20.94
N LYS A 208 -11.29 -46.32 20.60
CA LYS A 208 -12.49 -45.58 21.02
C LYS A 208 -13.64 -45.75 20.03
N GLU A 209 -14.86 -45.84 20.55
CA GLU A 209 -16.07 -45.70 19.75
C GLU A 209 -16.45 -44.24 19.58
N GLY A 210 -17.02 -43.88 18.42
CA GLY A 210 -17.29 -42.48 18.13
C GLY A 210 -17.38 -42.14 16.65
N THR A 211 -17.10 -40.90 16.33
CA THR A 211 -17.05 -40.35 14.97
C THR A 211 -15.80 -39.52 14.79
N LEU A 212 -15.05 -39.80 13.73
CA LEU A 212 -13.84 -39.08 13.34
C LEU A 212 -14.15 -38.26 12.08
N ILE A 213 -14.03 -36.94 12.19
CA ILE A 213 -14.29 -36.00 11.11
C ILE A 213 -12.95 -35.49 10.58
N PHE A 214 -12.72 -35.67 9.29
CA PHE A 214 -11.62 -35.03 8.57
C PHE A 214 -12.17 -33.83 7.80
N ASN A 215 -11.82 -32.63 8.26
CA ASN A 215 -12.13 -31.40 7.55
C ASN A 215 -11.09 -31.10 6.47
N ASN A 216 -11.50 -30.44 5.40
CA ASN A 216 -10.63 -29.99 4.30
C ASN A 216 -9.71 -31.09 3.73
N VAL A 217 -10.25 -32.27 3.41
CA VAL A 217 -9.46 -33.44 2.97
C VAL A 217 -8.58 -33.15 1.74
N HIS A 218 -8.98 -32.18 0.91
CA HIS A 218 -8.19 -31.68 -0.23
C HIS A 218 -6.82 -31.09 0.16
N ARG A 219 -6.62 -30.69 1.43
CA ARG A 219 -5.34 -30.18 1.96
C ARG A 219 -4.47 -31.27 2.59
N LEU A 220 -4.95 -32.51 2.66
CA LEU A 220 -4.19 -33.60 3.22
C LEU A 220 -2.96 -33.90 2.35
N ASN A 221 -1.85 -34.26 2.98
CA ASN A 221 -0.67 -34.70 2.24
C ASN A 221 -0.99 -35.94 1.39
N LYS A 222 -0.63 -35.91 0.09
CA LYS A 222 -0.86 -37.00 -0.87
C LYS A 222 -0.34 -38.37 -0.40
N GLN A 223 0.71 -38.40 0.43
CA GLN A 223 1.25 -39.66 0.99
C GLN A 223 0.29 -40.37 1.95
N LEU A 224 -0.59 -39.63 2.62
CA LEU A 224 -1.55 -40.18 3.60
C LEU A 224 -2.90 -40.55 2.97
N LEU A 225 -3.12 -40.14 1.72
CA LEU A 225 -4.38 -40.31 1.04
C LEU A 225 -4.76 -41.78 0.82
N PRO A 226 -3.84 -42.70 0.43
CA PRO A 226 -4.17 -44.13 0.31
C PRO A 226 -4.64 -44.73 1.63
N ALA A 227 -3.99 -44.38 2.75
CA ALA A 227 -4.36 -44.86 4.08
C ALA A 227 -5.73 -44.32 4.53
N LEU A 228 -6.05 -43.06 4.20
CA LEU A 228 -7.37 -42.48 4.48
C LEU A 228 -8.47 -43.14 3.64
N VAL A 229 -8.19 -43.43 2.36
CA VAL A 229 -9.12 -44.13 1.45
C VAL A 229 -9.41 -45.53 1.97
N GLU A 230 -8.39 -46.28 2.40
CA GLU A 230 -8.56 -47.61 2.99
C GLU A 230 -9.41 -47.54 4.27
N LEU A 231 -9.11 -46.60 5.16
CA LEU A 231 -9.86 -46.36 6.39
C LEU A 231 -11.33 -46.01 6.12
N ALA A 232 -11.60 -45.20 5.11
CA ALA A 232 -12.97 -44.82 4.75
C ALA A 232 -13.74 -45.92 4.02
N GLN A 233 -13.06 -46.76 3.23
CA GLN A 233 -13.67 -47.81 2.42
C GLN A 233 -13.96 -49.08 3.24
N ASN A 234 -12.97 -49.55 4.01
CA ASN A 234 -13.02 -50.84 4.70
C ASN A 234 -13.13 -50.70 6.23
N GLY A 235 -12.89 -49.50 6.78
CA GLY A 235 -12.80 -49.28 8.22
C GLY A 235 -11.52 -49.86 8.83
N THR A 236 -10.52 -50.20 8.01
CA THR A 236 -9.24 -50.78 8.44
C THR A 236 -8.11 -49.78 8.28
N TYR A 237 -7.09 -49.88 9.13
CA TYR A 237 -5.86 -49.08 9.01
C TYR A 237 -4.64 -49.90 9.43
N TRP A 238 -3.49 -49.57 8.87
CA TRP A 238 -2.21 -50.13 9.30
C TRP A 238 -1.71 -49.41 10.56
N SER A 239 -1.68 -50.09 11.70
CA SER A 239 -1.13 -49.54 12.93
C SER A 239 0.39 -49.56 12.89
N ARG A 240 1.02 -48.40 13.01
CA ARG A 240 2.49 -48.30 13.02
C ARG A 240 3.13 -48.74 14.33
N LYS A 241 2.33 -48.84 15.40
CA LYS A 241 2.77 -49.36 16.71
C LYS A 241 2.78 -50.87 16.71
N PHE A 242 1.65 -51.49 16.35
CA PHE A 242 1.49 -52.94 16.39
C PHE A 242 1.98 -53.64 15.11
N GLN A 243 2.29 -52.89 14.05
CA GLN A 243 2.71 -53.39 12.74
C GLN A 243 1.74 -54.43 12.15
N GLU A 244 0.45 -54.20 12.34
CA GLU A 244 -0.64 -55.04 11.83
C GLU A 244 -1.82 -54.18 11.36
N THR A 245 -2.67 -54.75 10.51
CA THR A 245 -3.92 -54.12 10.08
C THR A 245 -5.00 -54.28 11.14
N ARG A 246 -5.52 -53.17 11.66
CA ARG A 246 -6.58 -53.15 12.70
C ARG A 246 -7.85 -52.50 12.18
N LYS A 247 -8.99 -52.87 12.77
CA LYS A 247 -10.31 -52.30 12.44
C LYS A 247 -10.63 -51.14 13.37
N SER A 248 -11.03 -50.01 12.81
CA SER A 248 -11.51 -48.85 13.56
C SER A 248 -12.98 -49.01 13.96
N LYS A 249 -13.30 -48.68 15.22
CA LYS A 249 -14.68 -48.57 15.71
C LYS A 249 -15.29 -47.17 15.47
N LEU A 250 -14.51 -46.24 14.92
CA LEU A 250 -14.93 -44.87 14.63
C LEU A 250 -15.66 -44.82 13.29
N LYS A 251 -16.77 -44.08 13.24
CA LYS A 251 -17.39 -43.71 11.96
C LYS A 251 -16.60 -42.58 11.32
N ILE A 252 -16.25 -42.72 10.06
CA ILE A 252 -15.44 -41.72 9.35
C ILE A 252 -16.34 -40.77 8.57
N ILE A 253 -16.12 -39.47 8.73
CA ILE A 253 -16.77 -38.42 7.93
C ILE A 253 -15.67 -37.58 7.27
N LEU A 254 -15.74 -37.43 5.95
CA LEU A 254 -14.78 -36.69 5.14
C LEU A 254 -15.45 -35.44 4.57
N ILE A 255 -14.81 -34.27 4.69
CA ILE A 255 -15.34 -33.00 4.19
C ILE A 255 -14.42 -32.45 3.09
N ALA A 256 -15.01 -32.08 1.94
CA ALA A 256 -14.31 -31.50 0.79
C ALA A 256 -15.06 -30.30 0.17
N GLU A 257 -14.36 -29.45 -0.60
CA GLU A 257 -14.94 -28.26 -1.24
C GLU A 257 -15.52 -28.52 -2.64
N ASP A 258 -14.99 -29.50 -3.37
CA ASP A 258 -15.52 -29.94 -4.67
C ASP A 258 -15.35 -31.48 -4.82
N GLN A 259 -15.69 -32.03 -6.00
CA GLN A 259 -15.39 -33.41 -6.37
C GLN A 259 -13.88 -33.64 -6.45
N PHE A 260 -13.27 -33.81 -5.28
CA PHE A 260 -11.89 -34.25 -5.15
C PHE A 260 -11.80 -35.67 -5.75
N GLU A 261 -11.21 -35.78 -6.93
CA GLU A 261 -11.18 -37.00 -7.76
C GLU A 261 -10.65 -38.20 -6.99
N GLU A 262 -9.70 -37.99 -6.09
CA GLU A 262 -9.10 -39.05 -5.30
C GLU A 262 -10.09 -39.70 -4.30
N LEU A 263 -11.13 -38.98 -3.87
CA LEU A 263 -12.22 -39.53 -3.05
C LEU A 263 -13.31 -40.22 -3.87
N SER A 264 -13.29 -40.08 -5.20
CA SER A 264 -14.22 -40.79 -6.10
C SER A 264 -14.02 -42.31 -6.04
N SER A 265 -12.80 -42.75 -5.69
CA SER A 265 -12.40 -44.14 -5.49
C SER A 265 -13.14 -44.84 -4.34
N ILE A 266 -13.64 -44.07 -3.35
CA ILE A 266 -14.37 -44.60 -2.20
C ILE A 266 -15.82 -44.88 -2.61
N LYS A 267 -16.09 -46.10 -3.08
CA LYS A 267 -17.43 -46.55 -3.53
C LYS A 267 -18.37 -46.89 -2.36
N ALA A 268 -17.82 -47.28 -1.20
CA ALA A 268 -18.64 -47.71 -0.06
C ALA A 268 -19.24 -46.53 0.73
N ALA A 269 -18.70 -45.31 0.58
CA ALA A 269 -19.13 -44.16 1.36
C ALA A 269 -20.41 -43.50 0.81
N VAL A 270 -21.28 -43.06 1.72
CA VAL A 270 -22.47 -42.28 1.38
C VAL A 270 -22.07 -40.84 1.06
N ARG A 271 -22.52 -40.32 -0.08
CA ARG A 271 -22.15 -39.00 -0.59
C ARG A 271 -23.27 -37.99 -0.37
N ILE A 272 -22.96 -36.88 0.30
CA ILE A 272 -23.89 -35.77 0.56
C ILE A 272 -23.37 -34.52 -0.14
N LYS A 273 -24.10 -34.07 -1.16
CA LYS A 273 -23.86 -32.78 -1.82
C LYS A 273 -24.58 -31.69 -1.07
N VAL A 274 -23.83 -30.72 -0.55
CA VAL A 274 -24.39 -29.53 0.10
C VAL A 274 -24.68 -28.47 -0.96
N PRO A 275 -25.94 -28.05 -1.14
CA PRO A 275 -26.28 -27.04 -2.13
C PRO A 275 -25.80 -25.66 -1.70
N ALA A 276 -25.35 -24.88 -2.68
CA ALA A 276 -25.00 -23.47 -2.50
C ALA A 276 -26.21 -22.64 -2.07
N LEU A 277 -25.98 -21.57 -1.33
CA LEU A 277 -27.01 -20.69 -0.78
C LEU A 277 -27.86 -20.04 -1.87
N ARG A 278 -27.25 -19.67 -3.01
CA ARG A 278 -27.96 -19.11 -4.18
C ARG A 278 -29.05 -20.01 -4.77
N VAL A 279 -28.95 -21.33 -4.58
CA VAL A 279 -29.95 -22.30 -5.06
C VAL A 279 -31.11 -22.48 -4.05
N ARG A 280 -30.89 -22.08 -2.80
CA ARG A 280 -31.86 -22.18 -1.70
C ARG A 280 -32.19 -20.84 -1.07
N ARG A 281 -32.38 -19.80 -1.89
CA ARG A 281 -32.69 -18.42 -1.46
C ARG A 281 -33.91 -18.33 -0.53
N ALA A 282 -34.89 -19.22 -0.68
CA ALA A 282 -36.06 -19.31 0.20
C ALA A 282 -35.70 -19.61 1.67
N ASP A 283 -34.53 -20.19 1.95
CA ASP A 283 -34.10 -20.50 3.31
C ASP A 283 -33.43 -19.31 4.02
N ILE A 284 -33.05 -18.25 3.29
CA ILE A 284 -32.29 -17.11 3.82
C ILE A 284 -33.04 -16.44 4.98
N GLU A 285 -34.35 -16.23 4.85
CA GLU A 285 -35.14 -15.61 5.92
C GLU A 285 -35.09 -16.42 7.22
N SER A 286 -35.19 -17.75 7.11
CA SER A 286 -35.11 -18.64 8.27
C SER A 286 -33.72 -18.63 8.89
N MET A 287 -32.67 -18.54 8.06
CA MET A 287 -31.28 -18.44 8.50
C MET A 287 -30.99 -17.12 9.22
N VAL A 288 -31.52 -16.00 8.70
CA VAL A 288 -31.40 -14.67 9.33
C VAL A 288 -32.08 -14.66 10.69
N LYS A 289 -33.35 -15.12 10.76
CA LYS A 289 -34.10 -15.21 12.02
C LYS A 289 -33.39 -16.10 13.04
N TYR A 290 -32.78 -17.19 12.58
CA TYR A 290 -32.02 -18.09 13.45
C TYR A 290 -30.78 -17.41 14.04
N GLN A 291 -29.96 -16.78 13.20
CA GLN A 291 -28.73 -16.12 13.65
C GLN A 291 -29.04 -14.98 14.62
N LEU A 292 -30.04 -14.14 14.34
CA LEU A 292 -30.46 -13.07 15.23
C LEU A 292 -30.93 -13.59 16.61
N ARG A 293 -31.61 -14.74 16.66
CA ARG A 293 -32.00 -15.36 17.93
C ARG A 293 -30.80 -15.88 18.73
N ILE A 294 -29.75 -16.37 18.06
CA ILE A 294 -28.51 -16.77 18.73
C ILE A 294 -27.85 -15.53 19.33
N LEU A 295 -27.63 -14.50 18.51
CA LEU A 295 -26.97 -13.26 18.94
C LEU A 295 -27.73 -12.59 20.09
N SER A 296 -29.05 -12.50 20.00
CA SER A 296 -29.91 -12.00 21.07
C SER A 296 -29.71 -12.75 22.39
N ARG A 297 -29.63 -14.08 22.37
CA ARG A 297 -29.37 -14.89 23.57
C ARG A 297 -27.95 -14.75 24.11
N THR A 298 -26.97 -14.62 23.22
CA THR A 298 -25.55 -14.49 23.59
C THR A 298 -25.25 -13.12 24.20
N TYR A 299 -25.88 -12.05 23.70
CA TYR A 299 -25.58 -10.67 24.09
C TYR A 299 -26.69 -9.99 24.92
N GLY A 300 -27.80 -10.68 25.21
CA GLY A 300 -28.87 -10.19 26.07
C GLY A 300 -29.76 -9.08 25.46
N LYS A 301 -29.64 -8.80 24.16
CA LYS A 301 -30.46 -7.79 23.45
C LYS A 301 -31.75 -8.39 22.90
N GLN A 302 -32.75 -7.55 22.64
CA GLN A 302 -33.98 -8.01 21.97
C GLN A 302 -33.73 -8.42 20.51
N VAL A 303 -34.50 -9.39 20.00
CA VAL A 303 -34.43 -9.79 18.59
C VAL A 303 -35.01 -8.66 17.73
N PRO A 304 -34.25 -8.11 16.78
CA PRO A 304 -34.64 -6.93 16.04
C PRO A 304 -35.56 -7.32 14.89
N ARG A 305 -36.42 -6.39 14.50
CA ARG A 305 -37.27 -6.56 13.32
C ARG A 305 -36.43 -6.41 12.06
N VAL A 306 -36.50 -7.37 11.14
CA VAL A 306 -35.85 -7.27 9.83
C VAL A 306 -36.79 -6.54 8.87
N GLU A 307 -36.30 -5.49 8.22
CA GLU A 307 -37.11 -4.75 7.25
C GLU A 307 -37.34 -5.55 5.95
N PRO A 308 -38.50 -5.40 5.29
CA PRO A 308 -38.79 -6.11 4.05
C PRO A 308 -37.77 -5.83 2.94
N GLU A 309 -37.26 -4.60 2.86
CA GLU A 309 -36.24 -4.21 1.88
C GLU A 309 -34.90 -4.90 2.15
N ALA A 310 -34.48 -4.94 3.42
CA ALA A 310 -33.29 -5.67 3.87
C ALA A 310 -33.37 -7.15 3.47
N LEU A 311 -34.51 -7.78 3.72
CA LEU A 311 -34.73 -9.19 3.38
C LEU A 311 -34.72 -9.44 1.86
N LYS A 312 -35.39 -8.59 1.07
CA LYS A 312 -35.36 -8.68 -0.40
C LYS A 312 -33.95 -8.58 -0.94
N ARG A 313 -33.15 -7.65 -0.43
CA ARG A 313 -31.76 -7.45 -0.84
C ARG A 313 -30.87 -8.63 -0.44
N LEU A 314 -31.07 -9.16 0.77
CA LEU A 314 -30.41 -10.39 1.19
C LEU A 314 -30.78 -11.57 0.28
N GLN A 315 -32.02 -11.68 -0.21
CA GLN A 315 -32.43 -12.76 -1.10
C GLN A 315 -31.91 -12.60 -2.54
N ALA A 316 -31.65 -11.37 -2.98
CA ALA A 316 -31.18 -11.07 -4.33
C ALA A 316 -29.67 -11.32 -4.52
N TYR A 317 -28.88 -11.32 -3.44
CA TYR A 317 -27.43 -11.49 -3.49
C TYR A 317 -27.01 -12.97 -3.62
N ASP A 318 -25.93 -13.24 -4.34
CA ASP A 318 -25.51 -14.60 -4.71
C ASP A 318 -24.68 -15.34 -3.65
N TYR A 319 -24.11 -14.61 -2.68
CA TYR A 319 -23.25 -15.17 -1.62
C TYR A 319 -22.15 -16.10 -2.13
N PRO A 320 -21.07 -15.56 -2.73
CA PRO A 320 -19.92 -16.38 -3.15
C PRO A 320 -19.33 -17.23 -2.01
N ASN A 321 -19.42 -16.80 -0.75
CA ASN A 321 -19.01 -17.58 0.42
C ASN A 321 -20.21 -18.08 1.28
N ASN A 322 -21.35 -18.29 0.61
CA ASN A 322 -22.51 -19.03 1.12
C ASN A 322 -22.99 -18.58 2.51
N VAL A 323 -23.26 -19.54 3.41
CA VAL A 323 -23.85 -19.31 4.74
C VAL A 323 -22.88 -18.56 5.66
N GLN A 324 -21.58 -18.79 5.50
CA GLN A 324 -20.54 -18.09 6.26
C GLN A 324 -20.60 -16.60 5.99
N GLU A 325 -20.72 -16.18 4.73
CA GLU A 325 -20.88 -14.78 4.35
C GLU A 325 -22.16 -14.18 4.93
N LEU A 326 -23.29 -14.85 4.76
CA LEU A 326 -24.58 -14.41 5.30
C LEU A 326 -24.50 -14.15 6.82
N PHE A 327 -23.93 -15.09 7.58
CA PHE A 327 -23.81 -14.93 9.03
C PHE A 327 -22.84 -13.81 9.40
N SER A 328 -21.71 -13.67 8.73
CA SER A 328 -20.78 -12.56 8.98
C SER A 328 -21.41 -11.20 8.72
N LEU A 329 -22.27 -11.06 7.70
CA LEU A 329 -22.99 -9.81 7.43
C LEU A 329 -23.97 -9.47 8.55
N ILE A 330 -24.69 -10.47 9.06
CA ILE A 330 -25.62 -10.31 10.18
C ILE A 330 -24.86 -9.98 11.46
N ASP A 331 -23.76 -10.68 11.74
CA ASP A 331 -22.92 -10.46 12.93
C ASP A 331 -22.36 -9.02 12.93
N ASN A 332 -21.90 -8.53 11.78
CA ASN A 332 -21.43 -7.15 11.62
C ASN A 332 -22.56 -6.14 11.82
N ALA A 333 -23.71 -6.36 11.19
CA ALA A 333 -24.85 -5.45 11.33
C ALA A 333 -25.36 -5.42 12.79
N TRP A 334 -25.35 -6.55 13.49
CA TRP A 334 -25.70 -6.66 14.91
C TRP A 334 -24.79 -5.84 15.82
N ALA A 335 -23.48 -5.80 15.55
CA ALA A 335 -22.52 -5.03 16.33
C ALA A 335 -22.81 -3.52 16.31
N HIS A 336 -23.41 -3.03 15.22
CA HIS A 336 -23.77 -1.61 15.04
C HIS A 336 -25.23 -1.30 15.41
N LEU A 337 -25.98 -2.30 15.88
CA LEU A 337 -27.40 -2.16 16.16
C LEU A 337 -27.66 -1.64 17.58
N SER A 338 -28.38 -0.52 17.66
CA SER A 338 -28.93 0.05 18.90
C SER A 338 -30.09 -0.82 19.42
N ASP A 339 -30.25 -0.92 20.74
CA ASP A 339 -31.35 -1.72 21.31
C ASP A 339 -32.72 -1.22 20.85
N GLY A 340 -33.57 -2.15 20.39
CA GLY A 340 -34.91 -1.86 19.87
C GLY A 340 -35.00 -1.39 18.42
N SER A 341 -33.88 -1.21 17.70
CA SER A 341 -33.88 -0.77 16.30
C SER A 341 -34.10 -1.90 15.28
N SER A 342 -34.62 -1.56 14.10
CA SER A 342 -34.81 -2.49 12.98
C SER A 342 -33.50 -2.73 12.22
N LEU A 343 -33.34 -3.94 11.69
CA LEU A 343 -32.24 -4.29 10.81
C LEU A 343 -32.55 -3.79 9.39
N THR A 344 -31.89 -2.70 8.99
CA THR A 344 -32.06 -2.05 7.68
C THR A 344 -31.11 -2.63 6.63
N ALA A 345 -31.42 -2.42 5.35
CA ALA A 345 -30.56 -2.85 4.23
C ALA A 345 -29.19 -2.18 4.25
N GLU A 346 -29.12 -0.93 4.73
CA GLU A 346 -27.89 -0.14 4.81
C GLU A 346 -26.94 -0.69 5.86
N MET A 347 -27.46 -1.13 7.01
CA MET A 347 -26.67 -1.73 8.09
C MET A 347 -26.01 -3.05 7.67
N LEU A 348 -26.73 -3.89 6.91
CA LEU A 348 -26.22 -5.18 6.43
C LEU A 348 -25.09 -5.06 5.41
N TRP A 349 -25.12 -4.00 4.60
CA TRP A 349 -24.12 -3.74 3.56
C TRP A 349 -23.18 -2.61 3.91
N THR A 350 -22.89 -2.43 5.21
CA THR A 350 -21.93 -1.44 5.73
C THR A 350 -20.49 -1.65 5.24
N ALA A 351 -20.19 -2.76 4.58
CA ALA A 351 -19.04 -2.84 3.67
C ALA A 351 -19.36 -2.14 2.34
N GLN A 352 -19.44 -0.81 2.40
CA GLN A 352 -19.66 0.09 1.27
C GLN A 352 -20.85 -0.37 0.40
N SER A 353 -22.07 0.09 0.73
CA SER A 353 -23.05 0.29 -0.33
C SER A 353 -22.31 1.05 -1.43
N PRO A 354 -22.21 0.51 -2.68
CA PRO A 354 -21.51 1.20 -3.72
C PRO A 354 -22.07 2.61 -3.73
N SER A 355 -21.22 3.58 -3.41
CA SER A 355 -21.59 4.97 -3.57
C SER A 355 -22.09 5.08 -5.02
N LYS A 356 -23.03 5.98 -5.33
CA LYS A 356 -23.41 6.22 -6.74
C LYS A 356 -22.18 6.44 -7.66
N LEU A 357 -21.01 6.78 -7.09
CA LEU A 357 -19.71 6.87 -7.75
C LEU A 357 -18.99 5.53 -7.96
N ASP A 358 -19.20 4.51 -7.13
CA ASP A 358 -18.74 3.14 -7.39
C ASP A 358 -19.47 2.54 -8.62
N THR A 359 -20.67 3.00 -8.96
CA THR A 359 -21.36 2.66 -10.22
C THR A 359 -20.61 3.18 -11.46
N PHE A 360 -19.82 4.24 -11.33
CA PHE A 360 -18.98 4.80 -12.41
C PHE A 360 -17.56 4.21 -12.42
N LYS A 361 -17.27 3.20 -11.58
CA LYS A 361 -15.97 2.52 -11.62
C LYS A 361 -15.95 1.48 -12.71
N VAL A 362 -15.06 1.66 -13.68
CA VAL A 362 -14.81 0.68 -14.74
C VAL A 362 -13.51 -0.04 -14.47
N ASN A 363 -13.56 -1.36 -14.22
CA ASN A 363 -12.34 -2.16 -14.11
C ASN A 363 -11.74 -2.41 -15.49
N LEU A 364 -10.62 -1.72 -15.77
CA LEU A 364 -9.89 -1.84 -17.02
C LEU A 364 -9.36 -3.25 -17.28
N LEU A 365 -9.07 -4.02 -16.23
CA LEU A 365 -8.54 -5.38 -16.36
C LEU A 365 -9.59 -6.38 -16.83
N ASP A 366 -10.87 -6.09 -16.59
CA ASP A 366 -11.98 -6.91 -17.07
C ASP A 366 -12.41 -6.46 -18.47
N ALA A 367 -12.41 -5.15 -18.73
CA ALA A 367 -12.71 -4.59 -20.05
C ALA A 367 -11.67 -5.01 -21.12
N TYR A 368 -10.38 -5.07 -20.77
CA TYR A 368 -9.30 -5.43 -21.67
C TYR A 368 -8.44 -6.58 -21.11
N PRO A 369 -8.75 -7.85 -21.40
CA PRO A 369 -8.00 -9.00 -20.88
C PRO A 369 -6.52 -9.01 -21.27
N GLY A 370 -6.17 -8.46 -22.43
CA GLY A 370 -4.78 -8.31 -22.89
C GLY A 370 -3.97 -7.37 -22.00
N LEU A 371 -4.59 -6.31 -21.46
CA LEU A 371 -3.96 -5.35 -20.56
C LEU A 371 -3.49 -6.04 -19.27
N ARG A 372 -4.29 -6.95 -18.73
CA ARG A 372 -3.92 -7.71 -17.52
C ARG A 372 -2.65 -8.52 -17.73
N LYS A 373 -2.56 -9.28 -18.84
CA LYS A 373 -1.36 -10.05 -19.19
C LYS A 373 -0.14 -9.13 -19.40
N PHE A 374 -0.34 -7.98 -20.04
CA PHE A 374 0.70 -6.99 -20.23
C PHE A 374 1.24 -6.44 -18.90
N LEU A 375 0.36 -6.02 -17.99
CA LEU A 375 0.73 -5.49 -16.67
C LEU A 375 1.30 -6.56 -15.72
N GLN A 376 0.97 -7.83 -15.94
CA GLN A 376 1.59 -8.95 -15.22
C GLN A 376 2.97 -9.33 -15.77
N SER A 377 3.34 -8.85 -16.96
CA SER A 377 4.62 -9.18 -17.56
C SER A 377 5.76 -8.43 -16.87
N ASN A 378 6.91 -9.10 -16.72
CA ASN A 378 8.12 -8.46 -16.21
C ASN A 378 8.82 -7.55 -17.24
N TRP A 379 8.25 -7.40 -18.44
CA TRP A 379 8.84 -6.60 -19.51
C TRP A 379 8.87 -5.11 -19.16
N LEU A 380 7.75 -4.57 -18.67
CA LEU A 380 7.65 -3.15 -18.30
C LEU A 380 8.64 -2.77 -17.20
N GLU A 381 8.76 -3.63 -16.17
CA GLU A 381 9.72 -3.41 -15.09
C GLU A 381 11.17 -3.51 -15.58
N ARG A 382 11.51 -4.52 -16.41
CA ARG A 382 12.86 -4.66 -16.95
C ARG A 382 13.25 -3.52 -17.87
N LEU A 383 12.33 -3.08 -18.73
CA LEU A 383 12.57 -1.96 -19.63
C LEU A 383 12.84 -0.69 -18.82
N ASN A 384 11.96 -0.36 -17.88
CA ASN A 384 12.13 0.80 -17.01
C ASN A 384 13.42 0.73 -16.19
N HIS A 385 13.67 -0.38 -15.50
CA HIS A 385 14.84 -0.54 -14.65
C HIS A 385 16.16 -0.56 -15.46
N GLY A 386 16.12 -1.04 -16.70
CA GLY A 386 17.25 -0.99 -17.63
C GLY A 386 17.48 0.42 -18.16
N PHE A 387 16.46 1.01 -18.80
CA PHE A 387 16.52 2.32 -19.43
C PHE A 387 16.85 3.43 -18.42
N THR A 388 16.03 3.58 -17.38
CA THR A 388 16.14 4.68 -16.42
C THR A 388 17.47 4.64 -15.66
N LYS A 389 18.01 3.46 -15.35
CA LYS A 389 19.31 3.32 -14.70
C LYS A 389 20.42 4.01 -15.49
N TYR A 390 20.54 3.70 -16.78
CA TYR A 390 21.62 4.22 -17.61
C TYR A 390 21.36 5.64 -18.08
N VAL A 391 20.13 5.95 -18.48
CA VAL A 391 19.76 7.29 -18.95
C VAL A 391 19.91 8.32 -17.84
N PHE A 392 19.52 8.01 -16.61
CA PHE A 392 19.69 8.94 -15.49
C PHE A 392 21.16 9.21 -15.17
N ALA A 393 22.03 8.17 -15.16
CA ALA A 393 23.46 8.38 -14.97
C ALA A 393 24.05 9.25 -16.09
N ALA A 394 23.68 8.99 -17.34
CA ALA A 394 24.11 9.79 -18.48
C ALA A 394 23.63 11.25 -18.37
N LEU A 395 22.38 11.48 -17.95
CA LEU A 395 21.81 12.81 -17.76
C LEU A 395 22.53 13.59 -16.65
N VAL A 396 22.83 12.95 -15.52
CA VAL A 396 23.59 13.58 -14.43
C VAL A 396 25.01 13.93 -14.89
N ILE A 397 25.70 13.00 -15.56
CA ILE A 397 27.05 13.24 -16.11
C ILE A 397 26.99 14.38 -17.13
N LEU A 398 25.97 14.40 -17.99
CA LEU A 398 25.77 15.46 -18.97
C LEU A 398 25.67 16.80 -18.26
N LEU A 399 24.79 16.96 -17.25
CA LEU A 399 24.63 18.21 -16.49
C LEU A 399 25.94 18.74 -15.89
N PHE A 400 26.85 17.84 -15.46
CA PHE A 400 28.14 18.23 -14.90
C PHE A 400 29.15 18.73 -15.94
N ILE A 401 29.17 18.11 -17.11
CA ILE A 401 30.21 18.35 -18.12
C ILE A 401 29.73 19.33 -19.20
N SER A 402 28.41 19.52 -19.38
CA SER A 402 27.83 20.40 -20.38
C SER A 402 27.87 21.90 -19.98
N PRO A 403 27.55 22.83 -20.90
CA PRO A 403 27.45 24.25 -20.60
C PRO A 403 26.60 24.50 -19.36
N GLN A 404 26.99 25.45 -18.52
CA GLN A 404 26.25 25.73 -17.28
C GLN A 404 25.00 26.59 -17.50
N SER A 405 24.82 27.15 -18.70
CA SER A 405 23.66 27.96 -19.06
C SER A 405 22.49 27.13 -19.59
N ARG A 406 21.27 27.57 -19.28
CA ARG A 406 20.01 26.90 -19.64
C ARG A 406 19.75 26.77 -21.14
N ASP A 407 20.12 27.78 -21.91
CA ASP A 407 19.92 27.86 -23.36
C ASP A 407 20.77 26.88 -24.19
N ALA A 408 21.82 26.33 -23.58
CA ALA A 408 22.78 25.44 -24.21
C ALA A 408 22.96 24.11 -23.47
N ASN A 409 22.15 23.84 -22.43
CA ASN A 409 22.21 22.63 -21.63
C ASN A 409 20.98 21.74 -21.83
N PHE A 410 21.17 20.67 -22.58
CA PHE A 410 20.14 19.67 -22.83
C PHE A 410 19.59 18.99 -21.57
N GLY A 411 20.43 18.80 -20.55
CA GLY A 411 20.02 18.19 -19.28
C GLY A 411 19.04 19.08 -18.51
N LEU A 412 19.28 20.39 -18.47
CA LEU A 412 18.37 21.37 -17.86
C LEU A 412 17.04 21.41 -18.59
N ASN A 413 17.04 21.40 -19.93
CA ASN A 413 15.82 21.39 -20.72
C ASN A 413 14.95 20.14 -20.46
N ILE A 414 15.54 18.94 -20.40
CA ILE A 414 14.78 17.71 -20.07
C ILE A 414 14.23 17.78 -18.64
N PHE A 415 15.04 18.20 -17.68
CA PHE A 415 14.67 18.13 -16.27
C PHE A 415 13.68 19.23 -15.85
N TRP A 416 13.85 20.46 -16.32
CA TRP A 416 13.00 21.58 -15.92
C TRP A 416 11.84 21.83 -16.89
N ALA A 417 12.10 21.85 -18.20
CA ALA A 417 11.06 22.18 -19.19
C ALA A 417 10.15 20.99 -19.55
N TRP A 418 10.65 19.75 -19.56
CA TRP A 418 9.81 18.58 -19.89
C TRP A 418 9.20 17.88 -18.68
N TRP A 419 10.01 17.62 -17.65
CA TRP A 419 9.60 16.73 -16.56
C TRP A 419 8.56 17.37 -15.64
N TRP A 420 8.68 18.66 -15.27
CA TRP A 420 7.72 19.33 -14.38
C TRP A 420 6.31 19.50 -14.99
N PRO A 421 6.14 20.05 -16.21
CA PRO A 421 4.81 20.07 -16.83
C PRO A 421 4.26 18.67 -17.05
N GLY A 422 5.12 17.73 -17.49
CA GLY A 422 4.75 16.35 -17.74
C GLY A 422 4.24 15.64 -16.49
N ILE A 423 4.89 15.84 -15.34
CA ILE A 423 4.49 15.22 -14.07
C ILE A 423 3.15 15.80 -13.59
N LEU A 424 2.98 17.13 -13.65
CA LEU A 424 1.76 17.83 -13.24
C LEU A 424 0.54 17.49 -14.10
N LEU A 425 0.70 17.32 -15.41
CA LEU A 425 -0.37 16.92 -16.33
C LEU A 425 -0.81 15.47 -16.16
N THR A 426 0.11 14.59 -15.75
CA THR A 426 -0.16 13.15 -15.68
C THR A 426 -0.69 12.71 -14.31
N TYR A 427 -0.47 13.45 -13.21
CA TYR A 427 -0.99 13.06 -11.88
C TYR A 427 -2.50 12.83 -11.83
N PRO A 428 -3.37 13.71 -12.40
CA PRO A 428 -4.81 13.48 -12.36
C PRO A 428 -5.24 12.23 -13.13
N VAL A 429 -4.37 11.67 -13.97
CA VAL A 429 -4.67 10.45 -14.72
C VAL A 429 -4.02 9.24 -14.07
N LEU A 430 -2.73 9.29 -13.78
CA LEU A 430 -1.88 8.14 -13.42
C LEU A 430 -1.41 8.16 -11.96
N GLY A 431 -1.91 9.06 -11.11
CA GLY A 431 -1.52 9.12 -9.69
C GLY A 431 0.00 9.17 -9.50
N ARG A 432 0.57 8.37 -8.59
CA ARG A 432 2.02 8.36 -8.31
C ARG A 432 2.85 7.47 -9.26
N PHE A 433 2.41 7.22 -10.49
CA PHE A 433 3.12 6.34 -11.45
C PHE A 433 4.59 6.71 -11.63
N TRP A 434 4.95 7.99 -11.61
CA TRP A 434 6.35 8.45 -11.71
C TRP A 434 7.25 7.91 -10.60
N CYS A 435 6.69 7.59 -9.42
CA CYS A 435 7.45 6.96 -8.35
C CYS A 435 7.78 5.47 -8.64
N ALA A 436 7.07 4.82 -9.57
CA ALA A 436 7.42 3.48 -10.07
C ALA A 436 8.54 3.51 -11.12
N VAL A 437 8.68 4.62 -11.87
CA VAL A 437 9.73 4.83 -12.88
C VAL A 437 10.87 5.74 -12.40
N CYS A 438 10.89 6.08 -11.12
CA CYS A 438 11.83 7.03 -10.56
C CYS A 438 13.26 6.48 -10.50
N PRO A 439 14.28 7.24 -10.95
CA PRO A 439 15.68 6.82 -10.89
C PRO A 439 16.18 6.65 -9.45
N PHE A 440 15.80 7.54 -8.52
CA PHE A 440 16.23 7.49 -7.12
C PHE A 440 15.88 6.15 -6.46
N MET A 441 14.70 5.63 -6.78
CA MET A 441 14.23 4.35 -6.30
C MET A 441 15.06 3.19 -6.88
N ILE A 442 15.37 3.23 -8.17
CA ILE A 442 16.16 2.19 -8.86
C ILE A 442 17.56 2.10 -8.24
N TYR A 443 18.21 3.22 -8.01
CA TYR A 443 19.52 3.26 -7.34
C TYR A 443 19.45 2.75 -5.89
N GLY A 444 18.41 3.12 -5.13
CA GLY A 444 18.15 2.55 -3.80
C GLY A 444 17.99 1.03 -3.82
N GLU A 445 17.21 0.49 -4.76
CA GLU A 445 16.99 -0.95 -4.89
C GLU A 445 18.25 -1.72 -5.28
N ILE A 446 19.09 -1.15 -6.16
CA ILE A 446 20.41 -1.72 -6.49
C ILE A 446 21.28 -1.85 -5.23
N VAL A 447 21.34 -0.79 -4.41
CA VAL A 447 22.12 -0.76 -3.17
C VAL A 447 21.58 -1.76 -2.15
N GLN A 448 20.26 -1.83 -1.97
CA GLN A 448 19.63 -2.77 -1.05
C GLN A 448 19.85 -4.23 -1.47
N ARG A 449 19.64 -4.56 -2.75
CA ARG A 449 19.88 -5.92 -3.28
C ARG A 449 21.33 -6.34 -3.06
N TRP A 450 22.27 -5.42 -3.24
CA TRP A 450 23.68 -5.70 -2.99
C TRP A 450 23.97 -5.94 -1.51
N ARG A 451 23.44 -5.11 -0.60
CA ARG A 451 23.62 -5.31 0.85
C ARG A 451 22.95 -6.60 1.36
N ILE A 452 21.80 -7.00 0.82
CA ILE A 452 21.18 -8.32 1.11
C ILE A 452 22.07 -9.46 0.60
N ALA A 453 22.65 -9.33 -0.60
CA ALA A 453 23.56 -10.33 -1.16
C ALA A 453 24.86 -10.49 -0.33
N ASP A 454 25.28 -9.43 0.36
CA ASP A 454 26.38 -9.44 1.33
C ASP A 454 25.97 -10.04 2.71
N GLY A 455 24.74 -10.55 2.84
CA GLY A 455 24.24 -11.26 4.03
C GLY A 455 23.67 -10.36 5.14
N ALA A 456 23.50 -9.06 4.89
CA ALA A 456 22.98 -8.15 5.89
C ALA A 456 21.46 -8.27 6.06
N VAL A 457 21.01 -8.23 7.32
CA VAL A 457 19.59 -8.12 7.68
C VAL A 457 19.17 -6.65 7.67
N MET A 458 18.05 -6.35 7.03
CA MET A 458 17.51 -5.00 6.93
C MET A 458 16.65 -4.65 8.14
N GLN A 459 16.73 -3.40 8.59
CA GLN A 459 15.93 -2.91 9.70
C GLN A 459 14.55 -2.46 9.23
N LYS A 460 13.54 -2.59 10.09
CA LYS A 460 12.20 -2.04 9.83
C LYS A 460 12.16 -0.55 10.15
N TRP A 461 11.29 0.21 9.48
CA TRP A 461 11.06 1.60 9.86
C TRP A 461 10.44 1.68 11.26
N PRO A 462 11.01 2.45 12.20
CA PRO A 462 10.44 2.60 13.53
C PRO A 462 9.12 3.38 13.49
N GLN A 463 8.06 2.82 14.09
CA GLN A 463 6.73 3.44 14.13
C GLN A 463 6.72 4.77 14.90
N SER A 464 7.61 4.94 15.90
CA SER A 464 7.74 6.17 16.68
C SER A 464 8.15 7.39 15.84
N VAL A 465 8.82 7.16 14.69
CA VAL A 465 9.29 8.22 13.77
C VAL A 465 8.28 8.48 12.66
N GLU A 466 7.31 7.60 12.42
CA GLU A 466 6.30 7.76 11.37
C GLU A 466 5.49 9.05 11.52
N LYS A 467 5.24 9.49 12.77
CA LYS A 467 4.56 10.77 13.07
C LYS A 467 5.34 12.02 12.63
N TYR A 468 6.66 11.95 12.57
CA TYR A 468 7.51 13.08 12.17
C TYR A 468 7.84 13.08 10.68
N GLY A 469 7.62 11.96 9.97
CA GLY A 469 7.98 11.84 8.55
C GLY A 469 7.39 12.97 7.70
N ALA A 470 6.12 13.32 7.90
CA ALA A 470 5.50 14.38 7.11
C ALA A 470 6.03 15.80 7.41
N TRP A 471 6.42 16.08 8.67
CA TRP A 471 7.11 17.33 9.01
C TRP A 471 8.54 17.38 8.46
N PHE A 472 9.23 16.24 8.46
CA PHE A 472 10.54 16.12 7.82
C PHE A 472 10.45 16.41 6.33
N LEU A 473 9.43 15.89 5.64
CA LEU A 473 9.15 16.21 4.24
C LEU A 473 8.93 17.70 4.03
N TYR A 474 8.13 18.35 4.88
CA TYR A 474 7.89 19.79 4.81
C TYR A 474 9.20 20.59 4.92
N VAL A 475 10.02 20.31 5.93
CA VAL A 475 11.29 21.02 6.15
C VAL A 475 12.26 20.80 4.99
N LEU A 476 12.36 19.56 4.51
CA LEU A 476 13.22 19.23 3.38
C LEU A 476 12.76 19.93 2.09
N PHE A 477 11.45 19.95 1.82
CA PHE A 477 10.89 20.61 0.65
C PHE A 477 11.07 22.14 0.74
N PHE A 478 10.85 22.73 1.92
CA PHE A 478 11.11 24.15 2.17
C PHE A 478 12.57 24.51 1.90
N GLY A 479 13.52 23.70 2.40
CA GLY A 479 14.95 23.90 2.15
C GLY A 479 15.32 23.78 0.67
N ILE A 480 14.68 22.88 -0.08
CA ILE A 480 14.89 22.77 -1.53
C ILE A 480 14.37 24.02 -2.25
N LEU A 481 13.18 24.51 -1.92
CA LEU A 481 12.62 25.73 -2.52
C LEU A 481 13.45 26.98 -2.21
N MET A 482 13.94 27.09 -0.97
CA MET A 482 14.86 28.16 -0.59
C MET A 482 16.19 28.08 -1.37
N TRP A 483 16.70 26.88 -1.61
CA TRP A 483 17.89 26.69 -2.46
C TRP A 483 17.57 27.04 -3.92
N GLU A 484 16.42 26.61 -4.41
CA GLU A 484 15.96 26.87 -5.77
C GLU A 484 15.94 28.35 -6.10
N GLU A 485 15.33 29.15 -5.22
CA GLU A 485 15.20 30.59 -5.36
C GLU A 485 16.53 31.33 -5.15
N LEU A 486 17.22 31.10 -4.03
CA LEU A 486 18.38 31.92 -3.66
C LEU A 486 19.64 31.67 -4.49
N TRP A 487 19.71 30.55 -5.20
CA TRP A 487 20.85 30.22 -6.06
C TRP A 487 20.44 29.95 -7.52
N VAL A 488 19.22 30.31 -7.91
CA VAL A 488 18.69 30.16 -9.28
C VAL A 488 19.01 28.77 -9.84
N LEU A 489 18.53 27.76 -9.10
CA LEU A 489 18.88 26.36 -9.34
C LEU A 489 18.48 25.87 -10.73
N GLU A 490 17.37 26.41 -11.25
CA GLU A 490 16.82 26.07 -12.56
C GLU A 490 17.73 26.45 -13.73
N ASP A 491 18.53 27.52 -13.58
CA ASP A 491 19.42 28.02 -14.62
C ASP A 491 20.85 27.49 -14.48
N THR A 492 21.17 26.86 -13.35
CA THR A 492 22.52 26.39 -13.04
C THR A 492 22.62 24.86 -13.05
N ALA A 493 23.23 24.31 -14.10
CA ALA A 493 23.32 22.86 -14.31
C ALA A 493 24.07 22.12 -13.20
N TYR A 494 25.17 22.69 -12.71
CA TYR A 494 25.97 22.14 -11.62
C TYR A 494 25.15 21.98 -10.34
N LEU A 495 24.43 23.03 -9.93
CA LEU A 495 23.61 22.99 -8.73
C LEU A 495 22.44 22.01 -8.90
N SER A 496 21.77 22.03 -10.05
CA SER A 496 20.72 21.06 -10.40
C SER A 496 21.23 19.61 -10.31
N SER A 497 22.43 19.33 -10.82
CA SER A 497 23.05 18.00 -10.71
C SER A 497 23.36 17.63 -9.26
N CYS A 498 23.85 18.57 -8.44
CA CYS A 498 24.09 18.35 -7.02
C CYS A 498 22.81 17.98 -6.26
N LEU A 499 21.68 18.65 -6.55
CA LEU A 499 20.37 18.30 -5.99
C LEU A 499 19.98 16.87 -6.35
N LEU A 500 20.07 16.49 -7.63
CA LEU A 500 19.75 15.14 -8.10
C LEU A 500 20.63 14.09 -7.41
N LEU A 501 21.92 14.37 -7.22
CA LEU A 501 22.84 13.48 -6.52
C LEU A 501 22.51 13.36 -5.03
N LEU A 502 22.16 14.46 -4.37
CA LEU A 502 21.82 14.47 -2.95
C LEU A 502 20.55 13.66 -2.69
N ILE A 503 19.51 13.82 -3.51
CA ILE A 503 18.27 13.03 -3.40
C ILE A 503 18.56 11.55 -3.72
N THR A 504 19.38 11.26 -4.73
CA THR A 504 19.80 9.88 -5.06
C THR A 504 20.56 9.25 -3.89
N LEU A 505 21.48 10.00 -3.28
CA LEU A 505 22.24 9.56 -2.12
C LEU A 505 21.31 9.30 -0.93
N GLY A 506 20.34 10.19 -0.66
CA GLY A 506 19.33 9.97 0.38
C GLY A 506 18.54 8.68 0.18
N ALA A 507 18.12 8.40 -1.06
CA ALA A 507 17.45 7.15 -1.41
C ALA A 507 18.36 5.92 -1.20
N MET A 508 19.63 6.01 -1.65
CA MET A 508 20.63 4.94 -1.47
C MET A 508 20.91 4.69 0.01
N VAL A 509 21.03 5.73 0.83
CA VAL A 509 21.26 5.64 2.28
C VAL A 509 20.02 5.07 2.99
N GLY A 510 18.81 5.47 2.60
CA GLY A 510 17.58 4.91 3.15
C GLY A 510 17.43 3.41 2.87
N SER A 511 17.63 3.02 1.61
CA SER A 511 17.68 1.61 1.17
C SER A 511 18.91 0.86 1.71
N TRP A 512 19.91 1.64 2.10
CA TRP A 512 20.98 1.35 3.04
C TRP A 512 20.51 0.51 4.21
N PHE A 513 19.88 1.20 5.14
CA PHE A 513 19.61 0.71 6.48
C PHE A 513 18.28 -0.02 6.60
N PHE A 514 17.28 0.40 5.83
CA PHE A 514 15.91 -0.04 6.02
C PHE A 514 15.41 -0.94 4.88
N GLU A 515 14.46 -1.81 5.18
CA GLU A 515 13.84 -2.74 4.23
C GLU A 515 12.85 -2.07 3.25
N ARG A 516 12.76 -2.57 2.02
CA ARG A 516 11.87 -2.05 0.96
C ARG A 516 12.09 -0.55 0.65
N ARG A 517 11.10 0.12 0.06
CA ARG A 517 11.18 1.50 -0.45
C ARG A 517 10.68 2.53 0.55
N ILE A 518 11.18 2.48 1.79
CA ILE A 518 10.77 3.38 2.88
C ILE A 518 11.06 4.85 2.56
N TRP A 519 12.18 5.15 1.90
CA TRP A 519 12.51 6.51 1.46
C TRP A 519 11.37 7.13 0.65
N CYS A 520 10.83 6.40 -0.33
CA CYS A 520 9.73 6.86 -1.18
C CYS A 520 8.40 7.08 -0.44
N ARG A 521 8.22 6.45 0.73
CA ARG A 521 7.01 6.59 1.55
C ARG A 521 7.11 7.73 2.56
N HIS A 522 8.26 7.88 3.22
CA HIS A 522 8.37 8.73 4.42
C HIS A 522 9.35 9.91 4.29
N LEU A 523 10.31 9.86 3.36
CA LEU A 523 11.45 10.80 3.35
C LEU A 523 11.64 11.54 2.02
N CYS A 524 11.07 11.04 0.92
CA CYS A 524 11.20 11.64 -0.39
C CYS A 524 10.29 12.88 -0.54
N PRO A 525 10.85 14.09 -0.72
CA PRO A 525 10.07 15.34 -0.82
C PRO A 525 9.14 15.32 -2.04
N ILE A 526 9.68 14.96 -3.21
CA ILE A 526 8.92 14.73 -4.44
C ILE A 526 7.86 13.64 -4.23
N GLY A 527 8.19 12.59 -3.46
CA GLY A 527 7.24 11.54 -3.12
C GLY A 527 6.02 12.05 -2.33
N GLY A 528 6.24 12.98 -1.39
CA GLY A 528 5.20 13.65 -0.61
C GLY A 528 4.26 14.47 -1.48
N MET A 529 4.83 15.36 -2.31
CA MET A 529 4.09 16.15 -3.30
C MET A 529 3.29 15.27 -4.26
N ASN A 530 3.93 14.25 -4.85
CA ASN A 530 3.26 13.30 -5.75
C ASN A 530 2.09 12.60 -5.04
N GLY A 531 2.24 12.24 -3.77
CA GLY A 531 1.19 11.60 -3.00
C GLY A 531 0.00 12.52 -2.72
N LEU A 532 0.24 13.81 -2.52
CA LEU A 532 -0.78 14.82 -2.35
C LEU A 532 -1.62 14.99 -3.63
N TYR A 533 -0.97 15.20 -4.79
CA TYR A 533 -1.65 15.36 -6.07
C TYR A 533 -2.30 14.05 -6.58
N ALA A 534 -1.74 12.88 -6.26
CA ALA A 534 -2.29 11.59 -6.70
C ALA A 534 -3.70 11.30 -6.17
N LYS A 535 -4.16 11.99 -5.12
CA LYS A 535 -5.54 11.92 -4.64
C LYS A 535 -6.56 12.46 -5.67
N LEU A 536 -6.11 13.27 -6.64
CA LEU A 536 -6.93 13.73 -7.76
C LEU A 536 -7.09 12.66 -8.86
N ALA A 537 -6.34 11.56 -8.79
CA ALA A 537 -6.22 10.63 -9.91
C ALA A 537 -7.49 9.84 -10.26
N VAL A 538 -7.75 9.75 -11.57
CA VAL A 538 -8.80 8.97 -12.25
C VAL A 538 -8.51 7.47 -12.20
N THR A 539 -7.24 7.06 -12.18
CA THR A 539 -6.90 5.64 -12.03
C THR A 539 -6.71 5.26 -10.57
N GLU A 540 -7.20 4.11 -10.16
CA GLU A 540 -6.90 3.51 -8.85
C GLU A 540 -6.59 2.03 -8.97
N LEU A 541 -5.67 1.54 -8.13
CA LEU A 541 -5.40 0.12 -7.97
C LEU A 541 -5.92 -0.32 -6.60
N ARG A 542 -6.95 -1.17 -6.57
CA ARG A 542 -7.65 -1.61 -5.35
C ARG A 542 -7.95 -3.10 -5.41
N ALA A 543 -8.14 -3.73 -4.25
CA ALA A 543 -8.64 -5.10 -4.18
C ALA A 543 -10.13 -5.10 -3.83
N GLN A 544 -10.88 -6.08 -4.35
CA GLN A 544 -12.25 -6.30 -3.90
C GLN A 544 -12.26 -6.81 -2.46
N ASN A 545 -12.69 -5.96 -1.52
CA ASN A 545 -12.62 -6.23 -0.08
C ASN A 545 -13.38 -7.50 0.33
N GLY A 546 -14.53 -7.78 -0.28
CA GLY A 546 -15.31 -9.00 0.01
C GLY A 546 -14.54 -10.27 -0.31
N GLN A 547 -14.02 -10.40 -1.53
CA GLN A 547 -13.27 -11.58 -1.97
C GLN A 547 -11.90 -11.68 -1.30
N CYS A 548 -11.22 -10.54 -1.08
CA CYS A 548 -9.91 -10.53 -0.43
C CYS A 548 -9.99 -11.00 1.03
N LYS A 549 -11.03 -10.64 1.78
CA LYS A 549 -11.20 -11.10 3.17
C LYS A 549 -11.76 -12.51 3.27
N ALA A 550 -12.57 -12.94 2.30
CA ALA A 550 -13.22 -14.25 2.34
C ALA A 550 -12.34 -15.40 1.82
N VAL A 551 -11.48 -15.14 0.82
CA VAL A 551 -10.75 -16.19 0.09
C VAL A 551 -9.25 -16.18 0.36
N CYS A 552 -8.64 -15.00 0.51
CA CYS A 552 -7.18 -14.87 0.58
C CYS A 552 -6.63 -15.21 1.97
N ASN A 553 -5.76 -16.22 2.06
CA ASN A 553 -5.06 -16.58 3.30
C ASN A 553 -3.56 -16.25 3.26
N THR A 554 -3.02 -15.95 2.08
CA THR A 554 -1.56 -15.88 1.84
C THR A 554 -1.02 -14.46 1.93
N PHE A 555 -1.83 -13.46 1.54
CA PHE A 555 -1.47 -12.04 1.53
C PHE A 555 -0.15 -11.73 0.79
N HIS A 556 0.17 -12.50 -0.26
CA HIS A 556 1.40 -12.33 -1.06
C HIS A 556 1.52 -10.93 -1.65
N CYS A 557 0.40 -10.27 -1.97
CA CYS A 557 0.38 -8.88 -2.45
C CYS A 557 0.99 -7.87 -1.46
N TYR A 558 1.02 -8.18 -0.17
CA TYR A 558 1.66 -7.35 0.87
C TYR A 558 2.96 -7.96 1.37
N LYS A 559 2.97 -9.25 1.74
CA LYS A 559 4.13 -9.91 2.35
C LYS A 559 5.21 -10.31 1.35
N GLY A 560 4.82 -10.57 0.11
CA GLY A 560 5.62 -11.35 -0.83
C GLY A 560 5.43 -12.85 -0.59
N GLY A 561 5.81 -13.66 -1.57
CA GLY A 561 5.64 -15.10 -1.52
C GLY A 561 5.96 -15.79 -2.85
N PRO A 562 6.01 -17.14 -2.85
CA PRO A 562 6.22 -17.93 -4.05
C PRO A 562 5.03 -17.81 -5.02
N ALA A 563 5.26 -18.22 -6.27
CA ALA A 563 4.20 -18.28 -7.27
C ALA A 563 3.10 -19.27 -6.83
N GLU A 564 1.84 -18.82 -6.87
CA GLU A 564 0.67 -19.58 -6.44
C GLU A 564 -0.55 -19.14 -7.25
N GLY A 565 -1.29 -20.09 -7.83
CA GLY A 565 -2.43 -19.78 -8.70
C GLY A 565 -2.02 -18.94 -9.91
N GLU A 566 -2.67 -17.79 -10.12
CA GLU A 566 -2.28 -16.78 -11.13
C GLU A 566 -1.13 -15.88 -10.63
N GLY A 567 -0.81 -15.92 -9.34
CA GLY A 567 0.20 -15.09 -8.70
C GLY A 567 1.62 -15.55 -9.04
N GLN A 568 2.48 -14.61 -9.41
CA GLN A 568 3.91 -14.81 -9.62
C GLN A 568 4.69 -14.63 -8.32
N GLU A 569 5.92 -15.13 -8.30
CA GLU A 569 6.87 -14.89 -7.21
C GLU A 569 7.18 -13.39 -7.11
N THR A 570 6.99 -12.80 -5.93
CA THR A 570 7.22 -11.37 -5.68
C THR A 570 7.65 -11.13 -4.23
N ASP A 571 8.31 -10.01 -3.99
CA ASP A 571 8.66 -9.51 -2.64
C ASP A 571 7.51 -8.74 -1.95
N GLY A 572 6.31 -8.75 -2.55
CA GLY A 572 5.13 -8.04 -2.06
C GLY A 572 5.16 -6.53 -2.36
N CYS A 573 4.27 -5.77 -1.72
CA CYS A 573 4.17 -4.33 -1.97
C CYS A 573 5.44 -3.59 -1.48
N PRO A 574 6.14 -2.84 -2.35
CA PRO A 574 7.39 -2.17 -1.98
C PRO A 574 7.21 -1.02 -0.97
N LEU A 575 5.98 -0.57 -0.73
CA LEU A 575 5.64 0.52 0.21
C LEU A 575 4.86 0.08 1.44
N TYR A 576 4.80 -1.23 1.72
CA TYR A 576 3.97 -1.76 2.82
C TYR A 576 2.51 -1.33 2.74
N SER A 577 1.93 -1.35 1.53
CA SER A 577 0.52 -1.01 1.32
C SER A 577 -0.25 -2.21 0.82
N HIS A 578 -1.25 -2.64 1.58
CA HIS A 578 -2.15 -3.72 1.18
C HIS A 578 -3.29 -3.14 0.31
N PRO A 579 -3.55 -3.66 -0.91
CA PRO A 579 -4.50 -3.07 -1.85
C PRO A 579 -5.95 -3.01 -1.35
N ALA A 580 -6.33 -3.86 -0.40
CA ALA A 580 -7.64 -3.84 0.27
C ALA A 580 -7.77 -2.73 1.35
N ASN A 581 -6.64 -2.24 1.87
CA ASN A 581 -6.61 -1.27 2.97
C ASN A 581 -6.27 0.15 2.49
N LEU A 582 -6.08 0.34 1.18
CA LEU A 582 -5.83 1.65 0.58
C LEU A 582 -7.12 2.48 0.61
N LYS A 583 -7.12 3.54 1.41
CA LYS A 583 -8.23 4.51 1.45
C LYS A 583 -8.15 5.47 0.25
N ASP A 584 -6.97 6.01 -0.03
CA ASP A 584 -6.70 6.96 -1.11
C ASP A 584 -5.49 6.53 -1.96
N ASN A 585 -5.20 7.28 -3.01
CA ASN A 585 -4.05 7.03 -3.89
C ASN A 585 -2.71 7.55 -3.37
N LYS A 586 -2.65 8.16 -2.17
CA LYS A 586 -1.42 8.75 -1.61
C LYS A 586 -0.31 7.71 -1.45
N ASN A 587 -0.63 6.47 -1.08
CA ASN A 587 0.37 5.44 -0.78
C ASN A 587 0.60 4.44 -1.92
N CYS A 588 -0.18 4.51 -3.00
CA CYS A 588 -0.04 3.61 -4.14
C CYS A 588 0.83 4.24 -5.23
N VAL A 589 1.95 3.60 -5.59
CA VAL A 589 2.84 4.04 -6.68
C VAL A 589 2.58 3.37 -8.02
N LEU A 590 1.48 2.60 -8.13
CA LEU A 590 1.11 1.87 -9.37
C LEU A 590 2.27 1.03 -9.97
N CYS A 591 3.04 0.36 -9.11
CA CYS A 591 4.09 -0.59 -9.55
C CYS A 591 3.55 -1.96 -10.00
N PHE A 592 2.23 -2.18 -9.87
CA PHE A 592 1.51 -3.41 -10.23
C PHE A 592 2.03 -4.71 -9.58
N THR A 593 2.93 -4.66 -8.59
CA THR A 593 3.43 -5.86 -7.89
C THR A 593 2.31 -6.60 -7.17
N CYS A 594 1.35 -5.89 -6.57
CA CYS A 594 0.19 -6.54 -5.94
C CYS A 594 -0.72 -7.26 -6.95
N LEU A 595 -0.83 -6.76 -8.19
CA LEU A 595 -1.56 -7.43 -9.27
C LEU A 595 -0.83 -8.71 -9.72
N ARG A 596 0.50 -8.67 -9.82
CA ARG A 596 1.35 -9.83 -10.12
C ARG A 596 1.33 -10.88 -9.01
N ALA A 597 1.25 -10.45 -7.75
CA ALA A 597 1.33 -11.33 -6.59
C ALA A 597 0.00 -12.01 -6.21
N CYS A 598 -1.14 -11.56 -6.75
CA CYS A 598 -2.45 -12.03 -6.28
C CYS A 598 -2.80 -13.41 -6.86
N PRO A 599 -2.98 -14.46 -6.03
CA PRO A 599 -3.32 -15.80 -6.51
C PRO A 599 -4.78 -15.93 -6.98
N HIS A 600 -5.67 -15.04 -6.52
CA HIS A 600 -7.12 -15.15 -6.68
C HIS A 600 -7.74 -14.12 -7.62
N ARG A 601 -6.95 -13.41 -8.42
CA ARG A 601 -7.46 -12.41 -9.39
C ARG A 601 -8.21 -11.21 -8.76
N ASN A 602 -8.03 -10.93 -7.47
CA ASN A 602 -8.82 -9.92 -6.74
C ASN A 602 -8.39 -8.45 -6.91
N VAL A 603 -7.21 -8.19 -7.48
CA VAL A 603 -6.72 -6.80 -7.68
C VAL A 603 -7.27 -6.24 -8.99
N GLN A 604 -7.84 -5.04 -8.91
CA GLN A 604 -8.51 -4.33 -10.01
C GLN A 604 -7.82 -3.00 -10.28
N LEU A 605 -7.74 -2.64 -11.56
CA LEU A 605 -7.33 -1.31 -12.00
C LEU A 605 -8.60 -0.59 -12.46
N ASN A 606 -9.11 0.31 -11.63
CA ASN A 606 -10.36 1.00 -11.90
C ASN A 606 -10.09 2.38 -12.51
N LEU A 607 -10.87 2.76 -13.52
CA LEU A 607 -11.13 4.15 -13.86
C LEU A 607 -12.30 4.64 -13.02
N ARG A 608 -12.12 5.77 -12.36
CA ARG A 608 -13.11 6.47 -11.54
C ARG A 608 -13.12 7.94 -11.91
N ALA A 609 -14.17 8.65 -11.55
CA ALA A 609 -14.23 10.08 -11.78
C ALA A 609 -13.09 10.83 -11.03
N PRO A 610 -12.53 11.92 -11.59
CA PRO A 610 -11.34 12.59 -11.04
C PRO A 610 -11.64 13.23 -9.68
N GLY A 611 -10.79 13.02 -8.66
CA GLY A 611 -10.98 13.61 -7.33
C GLY A 611 -11.98 12.88 -6.40
N VAL A 612 -12.37 11.64 -6.69
CA VAL A 612 -13.26 10.84 -5.83
C VAL A 612 -12.73 10.65 -4.40
N ASP A 613 -11.42 10.57 -4.18
CA ASP A 613 -10.82 10.47 -2.83
C ASP A 613 -11.18 11.69 -1.94
N PHE A 614 -11.49 12.82 -2.57
CA PHE A 614 -11.94 14.03 -1.90
C PHE A 614 -13.42 14.07 -1.60
N GLY A 615 -14.21 13.08 -2.01
CA GLY A 615 -15.64 13.03 -1.74
C GLY A 615 -16.51 13.67 -2.83
N PHE A 616 -15.97 13.93 -4.03
CA PHE A 616 -16.75 14.19 -5.26
C PHE A 616 -15.86 14.37 -6.50
N PRO A 617 -16.34 14.01 -7.71
CA PRO A 617 -15.67 14.44 -8.93
C PRO A 617 -15.80 15.94 -9.21
N PHE A 618 -14.67 16.63 -9.32
CA PHE A 618 -14.66 18.07 -9.57
C PHE A 618 -14.99 18.44 -11.02
N LEU A 619 -14.61 17.61 -12.00
CA LEU A 619 -14.81 17.91 -13.42
C LEU A 619 -16.27 17.71 -13.88
N PHE A 620 -16.97 16.73 -13.30
CA PHE A 620 -18.33 16.37 -13.67
C PHE A 620 -19.18 16.15 -12.43
N PRO A 621 -19.79 17.22 -11.90
CA PRO A 621 -20.66 17.11 -10.75
C PRO A 621 -21.83 16.15 -11.01
N ILE A 622 -21.97 15.07 -10.24
CA ILE A 622 -23.13 14.17 -10.32
C ILE A 622 -24.15 14.55 -9.24
N PRO A 623 -25.33 15.09 -9.61
CA PRO A 623 -26.36 15.49 -8.65
C PRO A 623 -26.78 14.34 -7.73
N GLY A 624 -27.00 14.64 -6.45
CA GLY A 624 -27.47 13.64 -5.47
C GLY A 624 -26.45 12.59 -5.03
N THR A 625 -25.14 12.84 -5.23
CA THR A 625 -24.05 12.01 -4.70
C THR A 625 -23.39 12.68 -3.48
N LYS A 626 -23.60 12.07 -2.30
CA LYS A 626 -22.85 12.37 -1.08
C LYS A 626 -21.82 11.27 -0.90
N THR A 627 -20.54 11.62 -0.96
CA THR A 627 -19.45 10.71 -0.58
C THR A 627 -18.67 11.38 0.54
N ALA A 628 -18.51 10.64 1.64
CA ALA A 628 -17.54 11.02 2.65
C ALA A 628 -16.16 11.05 2.00
N ALA A 629 -15.40 12.10 2.25
CA ALA A 629 -13.98 12.13 1.91
C ALA A 629 -13.32 10.84 2.41
N GLN A 630 -12.68 10.09 1.53
CA GLN A 630 -12.00 8.84 1.89
C GLN A 630 -10.57 9.08 2.39
N HIS A 631 -10.13 10.33 2.47
CA HIS A 631 -8.79 10.67 2.95
C HIS A 631 -8.74 10.87 4.46
N ASP A 632 -7.58 10.58 5.03
CA ASP A 632 -7.24 10.87 6.42
C ASP A 632 -6.51 12.22 6.43
N PRO A 633 -7.17 13.32 6.82
CA PRO A 633 -6.56 14.64 6.75
C PRO A 633 -5.45 14.75 7.81
N SER A 634 -4.29 15.27 7.42
CA SER A 634 -3.17 15.50 8.34
C SER A 634 -2.62 16.92 8.21
N PHE A 635 -2.25 17.53 9.34
CA PHE A 635 -1.76 18.91 9.39
C PHE A 635 -0.44 19.12 8.62
N PRO A 636 0.57 18.23 8.71
CA PRO A 636 1.82 18.45 7.98
C PRO A 636 1.65 18.33 6.47
N GLU A 637 0.71 17.49 6.02
CA GLU A 637 0.35 17.40 4.60
C GLU A 637 -0.34 18.68 4.12
N LEU A 638 -1.16 19.29 4.97
CA LEU A 638 -1.77 20.59 4.69
C LEU A 638 -0.71 21.72 4.66
N ALA A 639 0.28 21.68 5.56
CA ALA A 639 1.40 22.60 5.52
C ALA A 639 2.18 22.46 4.19
N LEU A 640 2.44 21.22 3.76
CA LEU A 640 3.08 20.95 2.47
C LEU A 640 2.23 21.45 1.29
N LEU A 641 0.90 21.31 1.37
CA LEU A 641 -0.01 21.87 0.36
C LEU A 641 0.20 23.38 0.19
N PHE A 642 0.17 24.14 1.28
CA PHE A 642 0.33 25.60 1.20
C PHE A 642 1.75 26.03 0.89
N LEU A 643 2.76 25.24 1.27
CA LEU A 643 4.14 25.46 0.87
C LEU A 643 4.30 25.36 -0.66
N LEU A 644 3.66 24.37 -1.29
CA LEU A 644 3.67 24.22 -2.74
C LEU A 644 2.93 25.36 -3.45
N LEU A 645 1.86 25.88 -2.86
CA LEU A 645 1.20 27.09 -3.38
C LEU A 645 2.11 28.32 -3.22
N GLY A 646 2.80 28.44 -2.08
CA GLY A 646 3.78 29.48 -1.80
C GLY A 646 4.98 29.44 -2.75
N ALA A 647 5.35 28.27 -3.25
CA ALA A 647 6.43 28.12 -4.24
C ALA A 647 6.15 28.93 -5.51
N VAL A 648 4.89 28.97 -5.98
CA VAL A 648 4.51 29.76 -7.16
C VAL A 648 4.74 31.25 -6.91
N PHE A 649 4.37 31.77 -5.73
CA PHE A 649 4.66 33.15 -5.35
C PHE A 649 6.16 33.41 -5.20
N CYS A 650 6.90 32.43 -4.69
CA CYS A 650 8.35 32.51 -4.53
C CYS A 650 9.07 32.64 -5.87
N HIS A 651 8.63 31.95 -6.93
CA HIS A 651 9.24 32.08 -8.26
C HIS A 651 8.98 33.43 -8.94
N HIS A 652 8.01 34.21 -8.44
CA HIS A 652 7.61 35.50 -9.00
C HIS A 652 7.87 36.66 -8.01
N LEU A 653 8.90 36.53 -7.16
CA LEU A 653 9.22 37.53 -6.14
C LEU A 653 9.53 38.91 -6.72
N GLU A 654 10.23 38.98 -7.85
CA GLU A 654 10.53 40.25 -8.51
C GLU A 654 9.25 41.01 -8.89
N ASP A 655 8.29 40.30 -9.49
CA ASP A 655 6.98 40.84 -9.87
C ASP A 655 6.21 41.32 -8.63
N MET A 656 6.22 40.54 -7.54
CA MET A 656 5.57 40.91 -6.28
C MET A 656 6.19 42.17 -5.66
N VAL A 657 7.52 42.25 -5.59
CA VAL A 657 8.25 43.41 -5.04
C VAL A 657 7.92 44.68 -5.84
N LEU A 658 7.85 44.56 -7.17
CA LEU A 658 7.44 45.65 -8.06
C LEU A 658 5.98 46.10 -7.81
N GLN A 659 5.05 45.15 -7.63
CA GLN A 659 3.66 45.46 -7.29
C GLN A 659 3.52 46.21 -5.95
N PHE A 660 4.38 45.92 -4.97
CA PHE A 660 4.44 46.66 -3.71
C PHE A 660 5.18 48.01 -3.78
N GLY A 661 5.57 48.45 -4.98
CA GLY A 661 6.25 49.73 -5.20
C GLY A 661 7.68 49.77 -4.68
N GLN A 662 8.30 48.61 -4.45
CA GLN A 662 9.68 48.48 -4.01
C GLN A 662 10.60 48.26 -5.22
N SER A 663 11.83 48.73 -5.15
CA SER A 663 12.82 48.47 -6.20
C SER A 663 13.32 47.02 -6.14
N PRO A 664 13.55 46.34 -7.29
CA PRO A 664 14.13 44.99 -7.32
C PRO A 664 15.47 44.87 -6.57
N ASN A 665 16.19 45.97 -6.38
CA ASN A 665 17.42 46.03 -5.60
C ASN A 665 17.28 45.54 -4.15
N VAL A 666 16.06 45.48 -3.59
CA VAL A 666 15.83 44.88 -2.27
C VAL A 666 16.18 43.39 -2.26
N LEU A 667 16.07 42.71 -3.41
CA LEU A 667 16.45 41.30 -3.57
C LEU A 667 17.96 41.13 -3.85
N ALA A 668 18.72 42.21 -4.08
CA ALA A 668 20.16 42.11 -4.33
C ALA A 668 20.95 41.70 -3.07
N ASN A 669 20.43 42.00 -1.86
CA ASN A 669 21.03 41.55 -0.62
C ASN A 669 20.50 40.17 -0.24
N PHE A 670 21.41 39.22 -0.01
CA PHE A 670 21.06 37.83 0.30
C PHE A 670 20.12 37.69 1.51
N GLU A 671 20.34 38.46 2.58
CA GLU A 671 19.52 38.37 3.81
C GLU A 671 18.06 38.82 3.58
N SER A 672 17.85 39.90 2.84
CA SER A 672 16.51 40.38 2.51
C SER A 672 15.82 39.49 1.48
N HIS A 673 16.55 38.98 0.47
CA HIS A 673 16.02 38.00 -0.47
C HIS A 673 15.56 36.73 0.26
N ALA A 674 16.39 36.18 1.14
CA ALA A 674 16.05 35.00 1.93
C ALA A 674 14.84 35.23 2.85
N LEU A 675 14.74 36.39 3.49
CA LEU A 675 13.59 36.73 4.32
C LEU A 675 12.31 36.84 3.49
N ILE A 676 12.35 37.55 2.36
CA ILE A 676 11.18 37.76 1.49
C ILE A 676 10.74 36.43 0.86
N ALA A 677 11.67 35.60 0.40
CA ALA A 677 11.37 34.26 -0.10
C ALA A 677 10.70 33.37 0.95
N CYS A 678 11.21 33.39 2.19
CA CYS A 678 10.59 32.68 3.30
C CYS A 678 9.15 33.18 3.57
N LEU A 679 8.93 34.50 3.53
CA LEU A 679 7.60 35.08 3.69
C LEU A 679 6.65 34.68 2.55
N ALA A 680 7.11 34.69 1.30
CA ALA A 680 6.32 34.27 0.15
C ALA A 680 5.92 32.78 0.22
N LEU A 681 6.85 31.91 0.65
CA LEU A 681 6.57 30.48 0.84
C LEU A 681 5.52 30.22 1.92
N LEU A 682 5.50 31.02 2.99
CA LEU A 682 4.55 30.86 4.11
C LEU A 682 3.22 31.61 3.88
N PHE A 683 3.20 32.60 2.99
CA PHE A 683 2.10 33.54 2.80
C PHE A 683 0.73 32.86 2.60
N PRO A 684 0.55 31.90 1.65
CA PRO A 684 -0.76 31.31 1.43
C PRO A 684 -1.29 30.54 2.65
N GLY A 685 -0.40 29.83 3.36
CA GLY A 685 -0.79 29.05 4.54
C GLY A 685 -1.20 29.93 5.71
N VAL A 686 -0.44 31.01 5.96
CA VAL A 686 -0.77 32.00 7.00
C VAL A 686 -2.06 32.72 6.68
N LEU A 687 -2.25 33.16 5.43
CA LEU A 687 -3.46 33.83 4.98
C LEU A 687 -4.71 32.96 5.16
N VAL A 688 -4.67 31.70 4.71
CA VAL A 688 -5.81 30.78 4.81
C VAL A 688 -6.12 30.42 6.27
N TYR A 689 -5.10 30.25 7.11
CA TYR A 689 -5.30 30.01 8.54
C TYR A 689 -5.89 31.24 9.26
N ALA A 690 -5.39 32.44 8.97
CA ALA A 690 -5.93 33.68 9.50
C ALA A 690 -7.39 33.88 9.07
N ALA A 691 -7.71 33.56 7.81
CA ALA A 691 -9.07 33.59 7.28
C ALA A 691 -10.02 32.62 7.98
N ASP A 692 -9.60 31.38 8.28
CA ASP A 692 -10.42 30.44 9.06
C ASP A 692 -10.66 30.95 10.49
N ARG A 693 -9.63 31.52 11.14
CA ARG A 693 -9.76 32.11 12.48
C ARG A 693 -10.72 33.29 12.50
N LEU A 694 -10.58 34.20 11.54
CA LEU A 694 -11.48 35.35 11.37
C LEU A 694 -12.91 34.88 11.09
N MET A 695 -13.10 33.92 10.20
CA MET A 695 -14.40 33.32 9.89
C MET A 695 -15.07 32.78 11.14
N ARG A 696 -14.35 31.97 11.93
CA ARG A 696 -14.90 31.38 13.16
C ARG A 696 -15.23 32.44 14.21
N GLN A 697 -14.38 33.44 14.38
CA GLN A 697 -14.65 34.58 15.28
C GLN A 697 -15.90 35.35 14.86
N LEU A 698 -16.05 35.68 13.57
CA LEU A 698 -17.22 36.38 13.07
C LEU A 698 -18.49 35.54 13.20
N CYS A 699 -18.42 34.22 12.97
CA CYS A 699 -19.56 33.32 13.22
C CYS A 699 -20.00 33.35 14.69
N THR A 700 -19.04 33.34 15.64
CA THR A 700 -19.38 33.42 17.07
C THR A 700 -20.05 34.75 17.47
N ILE A 701 -19.70 35.84 16.78
CA ILE A 701 -20.22 37.19 17.08
C ILE A 701 -21.60 37.40 16.47
N PHE A 702 -21.77 37.06 15.19
CA PHE A 702 -22.92 37.52 14.41
C PHE A 702 -24.13 36.58 14.42
N THR A 703 -23.94 35.29 14.69
CA THR A 703 -24.98 34.30 14.33
C THR A 703 -25.54 33.49 15.48
N GLN A 704 -24.99 33.57 16.71
CA GLN A 704 -25.43 32.82 17.91
C GLN A 704 -25.61 31.28 17.74
N ASP A 705 -25.45 30.76 16.52
CA ASP A 705 -25.59 29.38 16.11
C ASP A 705 -24.22 28.67 16.06
N ARG A 706 -24.30 27.33 16.10
CA ARG A 706 -23.15 26.42 16.25
C ARG A 706 -22.07 26.65 15.20
N ILE A 707 -20.83 26.78 15.67
CA ILE A 707 -19.57 26.71 14.90
C ILE A 707 -19.71 25.63 13.81
N PRO A 708 -19.28 25.87 12.55
CA PRO A 708 -19.35 24.87 11.51
C PRO A 708 -18.75 23.55 12.00
N PRO A 709 -19.44 22.41 11.82
CA PRO A 709 -19.07 21.14 12.44
C PRO A 709 -17.74 20.58 11.91
N ASN A 710 -17.22 21.14 10.81
CA ASN A 710 -16.05 20.62 10.13
C ASN A 710 -14.77 21.33 10.60
N ASP A 711 -13.76 20.50 10.87
CA ASP A 711 -12.42 20.90 11.26
C ASP A 711 -11.76 21.75 10.16
N PHE A 712 -10.98 22.77 10.53
CA PHE A 712 -10.17 23.60 9.62
C PHE A 712 -9.40 22.71 8.65
N LEU A 713 -8.87 21.61 9.19
CA LEU A 713 -8.09 20.65 8.44
C LEU A 713 -8.86 20.11 7.22
N GLN A 714 -10.16 19.85 7.33
CA GLN A 714 -10.98 19.38 6.21
C GLN A 714 -11.27 20.49 5.20
N LEU A 715 -11.61 21.69 5.67
CA LEU A 715 -11.92 22.84 4.82
C LEU A 715 -10.71 23.28 3.98
N ALA A 716 -9.53 23.27 4.57
CA ALA A 716 -8.30 23.72 3.93
C ALA A 716 -7.85 22.82 2.76
N TYR A 717 -8.28 21.55 2.71
CA TYR A 717 -8.08 20.71 1.52
C TYR A 717 -8.85 21.19 0.28
N SER A 718 -9.79 22.13 0.41
CA SER A 718 -10.43 22.77 -0.76
C SER A 718 -9.44 23.56 -1.62
N TYR A 719 -8.24 23.89 -1.11
CA TYR A 719 -7.20 24.62 -1.83
C TYR A 719 -6.29 23.70 -2.67
N LEU A 720 -6.49 22.37 -2.65
CA LEU A 720 -5.69 21.44 -3.44
C LEU A 720 -5.81 21.65 -4.96
N PRO A 721 -7.01 21.82 -5.56
CA PRO A 721 -7.14 22.14 -6.97
C PRO A 721 -6.41 23.44 -7.33
N LEU A 722 -6.58 24.50 -6.50
CA LEU A 722 -5.87 25.75 -6.67
C LEU A 722 -4.35 25.55 -6.70
N THR A 723 -3.81 24.84 -5.71
CA THR A 723 -2.37 24.58 -5.60
C THR A 723 -1.83 23.82 -6.81
N TRP A 724 -2.52 22.76 -7.24
CA TRP A 724 -2.10 21.95 -8.38
C TRP A 724 -2.14 22.74 -9.70
N LEU A 725 -3.25 23.45 -9.97
CA LEU A 725 -3.43 24.18 -11.22
C LEU A 725 -2.60 25.47 -11.27
N ALA A 726 -2.36 26.14 -10.13
CA ALA A 726 -1.41 27.25 -10.05
C ALA A 726 0.02 26.78 -10.37
N SER A 727 0.44 25.65 -9.80
CA SER A 727 1.74 25.05 -10.13
C SER A 727 1.82 24.70 -11.62
N LEU A 728 0.76 24.12 -12.18
CA LEU A 728 0.69 23.81 -13.60
C LEU A 728 0.75 25.06 -14.48
N ALA A 729 0.07 26.14 -14.11
CA ALA A 729 0.07 27.40 -14.85
C ALA A 729 1.49 28.02 -14.90
N HIS A 730 2.22 28.02 -13.78
CA HIS A 730 3.61 28.46 -13.75
C HIS A 730 4.49 27.64 -14.71
N TYR A 731 4.48 26.32 -14.60
CA TYR A 731 5.32 25.46 -15.46
C TYR A 731 4.86 25.38 -16.92
N LEU A 732 3.66 25.86 -17.26
CA LEU A 732 3.14 25.81 -18.63
C LEU A 732 4.00 26.63 -19.59
N GLN A 733 4.54 27.76 -19.15
CA GLN A 733 5.42 28.60 -19.96
C GLN A 733 6.71 27.85 -20.32
N LEU A 734 7.38 27.24 -19.34
CA LEU A 734 8.56 26.41 -19.57
C LEU A 734 8.24 25.26 -20.55
N GLY A 735 7.10 24.59 -20.34
CA GLY A 735 6.66 23.46 -21.16
C GLY A 735 6.32 23.81 -22.61
N LEU A 736 5.67 24.95 -22.86
CA LEU A 736 5.21 25.33 -24.21
C LEU A 736 6.23 26.16 -24.99
N VAL A 737 7.14 26.85 -24.31
CA VAL A 737 8.14 27.71 -24.97
C VAL A 737 9.48 27.01 -25.08
N GLU A 738 9.99 26.44 -23.99
CA GLU A 738 11.34 25.89 -23.95
C GLU A 738 11.40 24.40 -24.30
N ALA A 739 10.38 23.62 -23.93
CA ALA A 739 10.43 22.17 -24.12
C ALA A 739 10.54 21.78 -25.60
N GLY A 740 9.97 22.55 -26.53
CA GLY A 740 10.10 22.26 -27.96
C GLY A 740 11.42 22.69 -28.60
N GLN A 741 12.37 23.23 -27.82
CA GLN A 741 13.72 23.57 -28.28
C GLN A 741 14.74 22.43 -28.11
N VAL A 742 14.27 21.18 -27.92
CA VAL A 742 15.11 19.97 -27.73
C VAL A 742 16.27 19.88 -28.73
N LEU A 743 15.98 20.04 -30.02
CA LEU A 743 16.97 19.87 -31.08
C LEU A 743 17.99 21.03 -31.14
N PRO A 744 17.56 22.32 -31.15
CA PRO A 744 18.49 23.43 -31.01
C PRO A 744 19.39 23.35 -29.77
N VAL A 745 18.82 23.05 -28.60
CA VAL A 745 19.59 22.96 -27.35
C VAL A 745 20.56 21.79 -27.39
N ALA A 746 20.14 20.62 -27.88
CA ALA A 746 21.04 19.47 -28.04
C ALA A 746 22.19 19.77 -29.01
N ALA A 747 21.94 20.51 -30.10
CA ALA A 747 22.98 20.92 -31.03
C ALA A 747 23.99 21.87 -30.38
N ARG A 748 23.54 22.85 -29.58
CA ARG A 748 24.43 23.74 -28.81
C ARG A 748 25.22 22.97 -27.75
N THR A 749 24.59 22.04 -27.04
CA THR A 749 25.29 21.15 -26.10
C THR A 749 26.37 20.33 -26.83
N GLY A 750 26.06 19.78 -28.00
CA GLY A 750 27.03 19.05 -28.83
C GLY A 750 28.18 19.94 -29.32
N ALA A 751 27.87 21.16 -29.76
CA ALA A 751 28.85 22.16 -30.19
C ALA A 751 29.88 22.46 -29.10
N TYR A 752 29.43 22.56 -27.85
CA TYR A 752 30.31 22.74 -26.70
C TYR A 752 31.29 21.58 -26.53
N PHE A 753 30.83 20.33 -26.66
CA PHE A 753 31.76 19.19 -26.58
C PHE A 753 32.77 19.20 -27.73
N VAL A 754 32.35 19.58 -28.94
CA VAL A 754 33.23 19.71 -30.11
C VAL A 754 34.28 20.81 -29.89
N SER A 755 33.91 21.94 -29.25
CA SER A 755 34.87 23.01 -28.94
C SER A 755 35.88 22.57 -27.86
N GLN A 756 35.45 21.83 -26.84
CA GLN A 756 36.35 21.26 -25.82
C GLN A 756 37.36 20.27 -26.39
N LEU A 757 37.04 19.60 -27.50
CA LEU A 757 37.96 18.71 -28.23
C LEU A 757 38.95 19.46 -29.15
N GLY A 758 38.92 20.81 -29.18
CA GLY A 758 39.83 21.64 -29.95
C GLY A 758 39.34 22.00 -31.36
N PHE A 759 38.12 21.63 -31.74
CA PHE A 759 37.56 21.91 -33.07
C PHE A 759 36.66 23.16 -33.06
N VAL A 760 37.29 24.34 -32.90
CA VAL A 760 36.59 25.62 -32.70
C VAL A 760 35.74 26.04 -33.92
N SER A 761 36.23 25.84 -35.14
CA SER A 761 35.51 26.22 -36.38
C SER A 761 34.22 25.43 -36.58
N THR A 762 34.26 24.11 -36.34
CA THR A 762 33.08 23.25 -36.41
C THR A 762 32.09 23.51 -35.27
N ALA A 763 32.59 23.84 -34.08
CA ALA A 763 31.74 24.18 -32.94
C ALA A 763 30.95 25.47 -33.17
N SER A 764 31.59 26.52 -33.68
CA SER A 764 30.91 27.79 -33.99
C SER A 764 29.79 27.58 -35.00
N TRP A 765 30.04 26.83 -36.07
CA TRP A 765 29.03 26.52 -37.09
C TRP A 765 27.86 25.69 -36.53
N LEU A 766 28.14 24.70 -35.67
CA LEU A 766 27.08 23.93 -35.01
C LEU A 766 26.22 24.81 -34.07
N GLN A 767 26.84 25.73 -33.35
CA GLN A 767 26.20 26.55 -32.32
C GLN A 767 25.28 27.64 -32.88
N THR A 768 25.64 28.26 -34.00
CA THR A 768 24.87 29.39 -34.58
C THR A 768 24.08 29.00 -35.82
N ASP A 769 24.71 28.35 -36.81
CA ASP A 769 24.06 28.11 -38.11
C ASP A 769 23.17 26.87 -38.12
N VAL A 770 23.65 25.77 -37.54
CA VAL A 770 22.89 24.51 -37.50
C VAL A 770 21.80 24.58 -36.43
N ALA A 771 22.15 24.97 -35.21
CA ALA A 771 21.19 25.02 -34.11
C ALA A 771 19.99 25.94 -34.39
N ALA A 772 20.18 27.07 -35.07
CA ALA A 772 19.10 27.99 -35.43
C ALA A 772 18.21 27.47 -36.58
N LYS A 773 18.71 26.56 -37.42
CA LYS A 773 17.96 25.97 -38.54
C LYS A 773 17.24 24.67 -38.18
N LEU A 774 17.52 24.10 -37.01
CA LEU A 774 16.85 22.90 -36.54
C LEU A 774 15.38 23.20 -36.18
N PRO A 775 14.47 22.27 -36.45
CA PRO A 775 13.07 22.48 -36.14
C PRO A 775 12.87 22.60 -34.63
N SER A 776 12.13 23.64 -34.23
CA SER A 776 11.66 23.85 -32.86
C SER A 776 10.16 24.12 -32.86
N VAL A 777 9.47 23.69 -31.80
CA VAL A 777 8.04 23.96 -31.62
C VAL A 777 7.87 24.81 -30.37
N SER A 778 7.70 26.11 -30.54
CA SER A 778 7.39 27.03 -29.45
C SER A 778 6.01 27.65 -29.68
N PHE A 779 5.19 27.69 -28.65
CA PHE A 779 3.90 28.36 -28.72
C PHE A 779 4.07 29.87 -28.60
N ALA A 780 3.20 30.63 -29.27
CA ALA A 780 3.20 32.08 -29.17
C ALA A 780 2.83 32.52 -27.74
N PRO A 781 3.42 33.62 -27.21
CA PRO A 781 3.17 34.08 -25.83
C PRO A 781 1.68 34.27 -25.52
N GLU A 782 0.89 34.70 -26.50
CA GLU A 782 -0.56 34.91 -26.34
C GLU A 782 -1.31 33.60 -26.08
N VAL A 783 -0.85 32.50 -26.68
CA VAL A 783 -1.43 31.16 -26.46
C VAL A 783 -1.07 30.65 -25.06
N VAL A 784 0.17 30.90 -24.62
CA VAL A 784 0.63 30.53 -23.28
C VAL A 784 -0.17 31.27 -22.22
N ALA A 785 -0.27 32.60 -22.34
CA ALA A 785 -1.06 33.45 -21.44
C ALA A 785 -2.54 33.03 -21.40
N PHE A 786 -3.15 32.72 -22.56
CA PHE A 786 -4.51 32.20 -22.63
C PHE A 786 -4.67 30.88 -21.85
N LEU A 787 -3.74 29.94 -22.01
CA LEU A 787 -3.83 28.65 -21.31
C LEU A 787 -3.54 28.78 -19.81
N GLN A 788 -2.61 29.64 -19.39
CA GLN A 788 -2.37 29.96 -17.98
C GLN A 788 -3.62 30.54 -17.33
N SER A 789 -4.24 31.51 -18.00
CA SER A 789 -5.51 32.14 -17.63
C SER A 789 -6.63 31.12 -17.43
N VAL A 790 -6.88 30.27 -18.43
CA VAL A 790 -7.89 29.21 -18.36
C VAL A 790 -7.61 28.25 -17.21
N THR A 791 -6.34 27.89 -17.01
CA THR A 791 -5.90 27.00 -15.94
C THR A 791 -6.19 27.58 -14.55
N LEU A 792 -5.91 28.87 -14.32
CA LEU A 792 -6.22 29.57 -13.07
C LEU A 792 -7.73 29.73 -12.82
N ILE A 793 -8.52 30.01 -13.86
CA ILE A 793 -9.99 30.07 -13.74
C ILE A 793 -10.53 28.71 -13.29
N LEU A 794 -10.09 27.62 -13.91
CA LEU A 794 -10.46 26.26 -13.49
C LEU A 794 -10.03 25.98 -12.05
N ALA A 795 -8.87 26.49 -11.64
CA ALA A 795 -8.34 26.38 -10.28
C ALA A 795 -9.31 26.96 -9.24
N ALA A 796 -9.74 28.21 -9.45
CA ALA A 796 -10.72 28.87 -8.60
C ALA A 796 -12.06 28.15 -8.60
N VAL A 797 -12.60 27.78 -9.77
CA VAL A 797 -13.89 27.11 -9.90
C VAL A 797 -13.90 25.80 -9.13
N PHE A 798 -12.89 24.94 -9.30
CA PHE A 798 -12.83 23.66 -8.61
C PHE A 798 -12.63 23.80 -7.10
N SER A 799 -11.79 24.75 -6.66
CA SER A 799 -11.60 25.02 -5.23
C SER A 799 -12.86 25.58 -4.56
N LEU A 800 -13.59 26.51 -5.20
CA LEU A 800 -14.85 27.06 -4.68
C LEU A 800 -15.96 26.01 -4.62
N GLN A 801 -16.13 25.21 -5.68
CA GLN A 801 -17.09 24.10 -5.69
C GLN A 801 -16.79 23.13 -4.55
N LYS A 802 -15.50 22.84 -4.32
CA LYS A 802 -15.10 21.91 -3.27
C LYS A 802 -15.35 22.47 -1.88
N LEU A 803 -15.00 23.74 -1.64
CA LEU A 803 -15.24 24.45 -0.40
C LEU A 803 -16.73 24.44 -0.04
N ASN A 804 -17.60 24.83 -0.97
CA ASN A 804 -19.06 24.88 -0.75
C ASN A 804 -19.64 23.51 -0.39
N LYS A 805 -19.13 22.45 -1.02
CA LYS A 805 -19.55 21.08 -0.71
C LYS A 805 -19.07 20.62 0.66
N LEU A 806 -17.83 20.93 1.02
CA LEU A 806 -17.29 20.62 2.35
C LEU A 806 -18.02 21.41 3.45
N GLY A 807 -18.46 22.64 3.19
CA GLY A 807 -19.29 23.41 4.12
C GLY A 807 -20.75 22.98 4.23
N GLY A 808 -21.15 21.87 3.59
CA GLY A 808 -22.50 21.32 3.71
C GLY A 808 -23.60 22.18 3.08
N GLY A 809 -23.26 23.09 2.16
CA GLY A 809 -24.22 24.02 1.55
C GLY A 809 -24.53 25.27 2.39
N ASN A 810 -23.90 25.44 3.55
CA ASN A 810 -23.98 26.67 4.35
C ASN A 810 -23.07 27.76 3.78
N VAL A 811 -23.42 28.23 2.58
CA VAL A 811 -22.73 29.29 1.83
C VAL A 811 -22.50 30.58 2.64
N PRO A 812 -23.42 31.05 3.52
CA PRO A 812 -23.28 32.36 4.18
C PRO A 812 -22.07 32.48 5.10
N TYR A 813 -21.51 31.37 5.58
CA TYR A 813 -20.38 31.39 6.52
C TYR A 813 -19.02 31.22 5.84
N LEU A 814 -18.99 30.67 4.62
CA LEU A 814 -17.75 30.33 3.91
C LEU A 814 -17.20 31.48 3.06
N TRP A 815 -17.89 32.63 3.00
CA TRP A 815 -17.56 33.75 2.11
C TRP A 815 -16.12 34.24 2.27
N ILE A 816 -15.55 34.20 3.49
CA ILE A 816 -14.15 34.60 3.71
C ILE A 816 -13.18 33.67 2.98
N HIS A 817 -13.39 32.35 3.08
CA HIS A 817 -12.57 31.41 2.33
C HIS A 817 -12.80 31.51 0.81
N GLN A 818 -14.02 31.83 0.37
CA GLN A 818 -14.31 32.09 -1.05
C GLN A 818 -13.54 33.32 -1.54
N LEU A 819 -13.54 34.41 -0.79
CA LEU A 819 -12.76 35.61 -1.09
C LEU A 819 -11.26 35.34 -1.10
N VAL A 820 -10.74 34.53 -0.16
CA VAL A 820 -9.31 34.17 -0.15
C VAL A 820 -8.94 33.34 -1.38
N ILE A 821 -9.77 32.38 -1.80
CA ILE A 821 -9.54 31.64 -3.06
C ILE A 821 -9.51 32.59 -4.25
N LEU A 822 -10.48 33.51 -4.34
CA LEU A 822 -10.56 34.47 -5.44
C LEU A 822 -9.39 35.46 -5.42
N ALA A 823 -9.01 35.97 -4.25
CA ALA A 823 -7.88 36.88 -4.08
C ALA A 823 -6.57 36.20 -4.45
N LEU A 824 -6.30 34.99 -3.92
CA LEU A 824 -5.08 34.24 -4.31
C LEU A 824 -5.06 33.95 -5.81
N THR A 825 -6.18 33.60 -6.42
CA THR A 825 -6.25 33.36 -7.87
C THR A 825 -6.01 34.65 -8.66
N TRP A 826 -6.54 35.78 -8.19
CA TRP A 826 -6.33 37.08 -8.80
C TRP A 826 -4.87 37.52 -8.71
N GLU A 827 -4.23 37.38 -7.54
CA GLU A 827 -2.81 37.68 -7.39
C GLU A 827 -1.95 36.80 -8.30
N LEU A 828 -2.23 35.49 -8.36
CA LEU A 828 -1.57 34.57 -9.29
C LEU A 828 -1.75 34.97 -10.76
N TRP A 829 -2.91 35.53 -11.12
CA TRP A 829 -3.17 36.02 -12.47
C TRP A 829 -2.37 37.29 -12.79
N GLN A 830 -2.07 38.14 -11.81
CA GLN A 830 -1.32 39.38 -12.04
C GLN A 830 0.18 39.12 -12.21
N ILE A 831 0.71 38.07 -11.57
CA ILE A 831 2.14 37.74 -11.60
C ILE A 831 2.54 36.75 -12.71
N LEU A 832 1.59 35.94 -13.21
CA LEU A 832 1.78 35.01 -14.33
C LEU A 832 1.36 35.67 -15.65
#